data_AF-A0A3D1HKQ4-F1
#
_entry.id   AF-A0A3D1HKQ4-F1
#
_cell.length_a   1.000
_cell.length_b   1.000
_cell.length_c   1.000
_cell.angle_alpha   90.00
_cell.angle_beta   90.00
_cell.angle_gamma   90.00
#
_symmetry.space_group_name_H-M   'P 1'
#
loop_
_entity.id
_entity.type
_entity.pdbx_description
1 polymer ?
#
loop_
_entity_poly.entity_id
_entity_poly.type
_entity_poly.pdbx_seq_one_letter_code
_entity_poly.pdbx_strand_id
1 'polypeptide(L)'
;MISEFSKKMSQVMAVSREEAIRLNCRLVAPEHLLLAMLRVKPGVVDVLENTLNVNTEEMRHVLEERISKYKSNEILANEADVELDEHATSILKLSVLEARMQSSPVVDEEHLLLAMLHDKRDNGAKIILEQNKINYDEMKNFFFKKDKMSPQNGLGIPDEEDEDDFIGGKNNKSAGSSVQTEKAQSKTPMVDNFGTDLTKAAAEGKLDPVVGREKEIERVVEILCRRKKNNPILIGEPGVGKSAIVEGLAIQIANKTTSPVLYGKRVVNLDMAGIVAGTKYRGQFEERIKVLLKELEENPDIIVFIDEIHTLVGAGSAPGTMDAANLMKPALARGLIQCIGATTLDEYRNSIEKDGALERRFQKVMVEPTTVEQTIAILHNIKDRYESHHHVRYSDEALLACVKLTDRYVADRQFPDKAIDALDEVGAKVHLRGVQVPPELVEAENELEEVKKKKQNAVKNQNFELAASFRDRQVVLEKTVADIQEMAKNGSMETFTDATAEDVANVVSVMAGVPVQKVSQKENDKLKDMAAQLMNDVVAQDAAVKKTVKAIQRNRLGLRDPHHPIGAFMFLGPTGVGKTYLAKKLAEHMFGSADDIIRIDMSEYSESFNTSRLIGAPPGYVGYEQGGQLTEKVRRHPYSIVLLDEIEKAHGKVFNMLLQVLDEGRLTDGNGRLVDFSNTIIIMTSNAGTRQLKDFGKGIGFNAGSFSADMKEEDKEYARSIIQKSLSKQFSPEFLNRLDEIITFDQLDLKAIKKIIDIELRGLVKRLEALGYGLELTEEAKDFVARKGYDVQFGARPLKRAIQTYIEDGVCEMMLEGKLKEGDVIVADKDKDKDELVFNVK
;
A
#
# COMPACT_ATOMS: atom_id res chain seq x y z
N MET A 1 23.75 4.13 1.49
CA MET A 1 24.89 4.79 2.18
C MET A 1 26.19 4.16 1.71
N ILE A 2 27.03 4.92 1.02
CA ILE A 2 28.43 4.57 0.73
C ILE A 2 29.17 4.80 2.06
N SER A 3 29.74 3.76 2.66
CA SER A 3 30.49 3.89 3.92
C SER A 3 31.84 4.54 3.64
N GLU A 4 32.16 5.64 4.32
CA GLU A 4 33.45 6.32 4.19
C GLU A 4 34.55 5.51 4.91
N PHE A 5 35.77 5.53 4.38
CA PHE A 5 36.93 4.94 5.07
C PHE A 5 37.47 5.91 6.12
N SER A 6 37.89 5.38 7.27
CA SER A 6 38.48 6.22 8.31
C SER A 6 39.83 6.79 7.87
N LYS A 7 40.29 7.85 8.56
CA LYS A 7 41.64 8.41 8.33
C LYS A 7 42.74 7.37 8.57
N LYS A 8 42.56 6.48 9.55
CA LYS A 8 43.51 5.40 9.85
C LYS A 8 43.51 4.33 8.78
N MET A 9 42.33 3.91 8.34
CA MET A 9 42.20 2.94 7.25
C MET A 9 42.82 3.47 5.95
N SER A 10 42.66 4.76 5.67
CA SER A 10 43.32 5.43 4.54
C SER A 10 44.85 5.44 4.67
N GLN A 11 45.39 5.60 5.88
CA GLN A 11 46.82 5.49 6.15
C GLN A 11 47.34 4.06 5.96
N VAL A 12 46.62 3.04 6.46
CA VAL A 12 46.97 1.62 6.24
C VAL A 12 47.02 1.30 4.75
N MET A 13 46.07 1.82 3.97
CA MET A 13 46.05 1.65 2.51
C MET A 13 47.27 2.30 1.83
N ALA A 14 47.68 3.51 2.24
CA ALA A 14 48.88 4.14 1.72
C ALA A 14 50.15 3.35 2.07
N VAL A 15 50.31 2.97 3.35
CA VAL A 15 51.48 2.22 3.84
C VAL A 15 51.56 0.83 3.19
N SER A 16 50.43 0.18 2.89
CA SER A 16 50.45 -1.11 2.19
C SER A 16 51.06 -1.05 0.78
N ARG A 17 50.93 0.09 0.09
CA ARG A 17 51.59 0.33 -1.19
C ARG A 17 53.09 0.56 -1.00
N GLU A 18 53.48 1.33 0.02
CA GLU A 18 54.90 1.48 0.39
C GLU A 18 55.55 0.12 0.70
N GLU A 19 54.87 -0.75 1.44
CA GLU A 19 55.37 -2.09 1.79
C GLU A 19 55.52 -3.00 0.57
N ALA A 20 54.57 -2.93 -0.38
CA ALA A 20 54.69 -3.64 -1.65
C ALA A 20 55.92 -3.19 -2.45
N ILE A 21 56.21 -1.88 -2.49
CA ILE A 21 57.41 -1.34 -3.15
C ILE A 21 58.68 -1.76 -2.41
N ARG A 22 58.70 -1.64 -1.07
CA ARG A 22 59.85 -2.04 -0.22
C ARG A 22 60.22 -3.51 -0.44
N LEU A 23 59.23 -4.37 -0.61
CA LEU A 23 59.41 -5.81 -0.84
C LEU A 23 59.53 -6.20 -2.32
N ASN A 24 59.49 -5.23 -3.23
CA ASN A 24 59.59 -5.36 -4.68
C ASN A 24 58.49 -6.23 -5.32
N CYS A 25 57.26 -6.00 -4.88
CA CYS A 25 56.03 -6.62 -5.36
C CYS A 25 55.16 -5.61 -6.13
N ARG A 26 54.70 -6.00 -7.33
CA ARG A 26 53.88 -5.14 -8.21
C ARG A 26 52.42 -5.00 -7.75
N LEU A 27 51.94 -5.93 -6.94
CA LEU A 27 50.56 -6.00 -6.45
C LEU A 27 50.52 -5.99 -4.93
N VAL A 28 49.58 -5.23 -4.36
CA VAL A 28 49.27 -5.25 -2.92
C VAL A 28 48.42 -6.47 -2.62
N ALA A 29 49.08 -7.50 -2.09
CA ALA A 29 48.45 -8.71 -1.55
C ALA A 29 47.98 -8.53 -0.09
N PRO A 30 47.10 -9.41 0.45
CA PRO A 30 46.62 -9.36 1.83
C PRO A 30 47.74 -9.28 2.90
N GLU A 31 48.89 -9.88 2.63
CA GLU A 31 50.07 -9.86 3.50
C GLU A 31 50.64 -8.43 3.64
N HIS A 32 50.60 -7.63 2.58
CA HIS A 32 51.05 -6.23 2.60
C HIS A 32 50.07 -5.34 3.38
N LEU A 33 48.77 -5.64 3.33
CA LEU A 33 47.78 -4.97 4.17
C LEU A 33 48.02 -5.27 5.65
N LEU A 34 48.30 -6.53 6.00
CA LEU A 34 48.62 -6.90 7.39
C LEU A 34 49.96 -6.27 7.84
N LEU A 35 50.98 -6.26 6.99
CA LEU A 35 52.26 -5.57 7.27
C LEU A 35 52.06 -4.07 7.52
N ALA A 36 51.19 -3.42 6.73
CA ALA A 36 50.86 -2.01 6.92
C ALA A 36 50.16 -1.76 8.25
N MET A 37 49.21 -2.62 8.63
CA MET A 37 48.59 -2.58 9.95
C MET A 37 49.61 -2.76 11.07
N LEU A 38 50.62 -3.61 10.88
CA LEU A 38 51.71 -3.81 11.86
C LEU A 38 52.68 -2.62 11.97
N ARG A 39 52.68 -1.70 10.99
CA ARG A 39 53.57 -0.52 10.94
C ARG A 39 52.88 0.75 11.45
N VAL A 40 51.57 0.90 11.27
CA VAL A 40 50.80 2.08 11.72
C VAL A 40 50.48 1.96 13.22
N LYS A 41 51.23 2.67 14.08
CA LYS A 41 50.96 2.78 15.54
C LYS A 41 50.42 4.18 15.91
N PRO A 42 49.49 4.34 16.89
CA PRO A 42 48.80 3.31 17.68
C PRO A 42 47.52 2.79 17.00
N GLY A 43 47.27 1.48 17.11
CA GLY A 43 46.21 0.79 16.36
C GLY A 43 46.05 -0.69 16.71
N VAL A 44 45.73 -1.53 15.73
CA VAL A 44 45.52 -2.98 15.91
C VAL A 44 46.72 -3.69 16.55
N VAL A 45 47.93 -3.18 16.33
CA VAL A 45 49.16 -3.69 16.95
C VAL A 45 49.11 -3.67 18.46
N ASP A 46 48.55 -2.63 19.07
CA ASP A 46 48.48 -2.51 20.52
C ASP A 46 47.53 -3.55 21.12
N VAL A 47 46.51 -3.98 20.34
CA VAL A 47 45.61 -5.08 20.73
C VAL A 47 46.35 -6.41 20.67
N LEU A 48 47.08 -6.68 19.58
CA LEU A 48 47.81 -7.93 19.38
C LEU A 48 48.96 -8.10 20.40
N GLU A 49 49.74 -7.04 20.67
CA GLU A 49 50.87 -7.06 21.61
C GLU A 49 50.38 -7.12 23.07
N ASN A 50 49.48 -6.24 23.48
CA ASN A 50 49.14 -6.10 24.91
C ASN A 50 48.08 -7.09 25.39
N THR A 51 47.20 -7.58 24.51
CA THR A 51 46.05 -8.42 24.93
C THR A 51 46.29 -9.90 24.62
N LEU A 52 46.82 -10.20 23.44
CA LEU A 52 47.05 -11.58 22.98
C LEU A 52 48.50 -12.04 23.15
N ASN A 53 49.38 -11.15 23.67
CA ASN A 53 50.81 -11.40 23.89
C ASN A 53 51.51 -11.95 22.63
N VAL A 54 51.09 -11.47 21.45
CA VAL A 54 51.62 -11.93 20.17
C VAL A 54 52.87 -11.14 19.82
N ASN A 55 53.92 -11.84 19.41
CA ASN A 55 55.16 -11.24 18.96
C ASN A 55 55.01 -10.68 17.53
N THR A 56 54.64 -9.41 17.43
CA THR A 56 54.42 -8.70 16.15
C THR A 56 55.68 -8.56 15.31
N GLU A 57 56.87 -8.55 15.92
CA GLU A 57 58.15 -8.56 15.21
C GLU A 57 58.40 -9.91 14.54
N GLU A 58 58.06 -11.01 15.21
CA GLU A 58 58.13 -12.36 14.62
C GLU A 58 57.10 -12.54 13.50
N MET A 59 55.86 -12.07 13.69
CA MET A 59 54.85 -12.04 12.62
C MET A 59 55.31 -11.24 11.40
N ARG A 60 55.95 -10.09 11.61
CA ARG A 60 56.52 -9.28 10.52
C ARG A 60 57.60 -10.05 9.77
N HIS A 61 58.53 -10.70 10.46
CA HIS A 61 59.56 -11.52 9.83
C HIS A 61 58.99 -12.68 9.00
N VAL A 62 57.98 -13.39 9.53
CA VAL A 62 57.32 -14.49 8.80
C VAL A 62 56.56 -13.99 7.57
N LEU A 63 55.89 -12.84 7.67
CA LEU A 63 55.22 -12.17 6.54
C LEU A 63 56.23 -11.77 5.46
N GLU A 64 57.32 -11.12 5.85
CA GLU A 64 58.39 -10.71 4.92
C GLU A 64 59.06 -11.91 4.25
N GLU A 65 59.35 -12.98 4.99
CA GLU A 65 59.92 -14.22 4.44
C GLU A 65 58.97 -14.85 3.42
N ARG A 66 57.66 -14.88 3.72
CA ARG A 66 56.65 -15.42 2.81
C ARG A 66 56.51 -14.60 1.53
N ILE A 67 56.52 -13.27 1.63
CA ILE A 67 56.47 -12.36 0.47
C ILE A 67 57.78 -12.43 -0.33
N SER A 68 58.93 -12.63 0.33
CA SER A 68 60.23 -12.71 -0.33
C SER A 68 60.34 -13.84 -1.35
N LYS A 69 59.53 -14.91 -1.20
CA LYS A 69 59.42 -16.03 -2.14
C LYS A 69 58.79 -15.63 -3.48
N TYR A 70 58.08 -14.51 -3.52
CA TYR A 70 57.37 -13.99 -4.69
C TYR A 70 58.00 -12.71 -5.26
N LYS A 71 59.26 -12.41 -4.89
CA LYS A 71 59.98 -11.22 -5.37
C LYS A 71 60.10 -11.21 -6.89
N SER A 72 59.72 -10.08 -7.48
CA SER A 72 60.02 -9.79 -8.88
C SER A 72 61.46 -9.29 -9.04
N ASN A 73 62.11 -9.61 -10.17
CA ASN A 73 63.50 -9.20 -10.45
C ASN A 73 63.62 -7.76 -11.01
N GLU A 74 62.50 -7.07 -11.23
CA GLU A 74 62.48 -5.69 -11.75
C GLU A 74 62.25 -4.71 -10.59
N ILE A 75 63.01 -3.60 -10.56
CA ILE A 75 62.89 -2.57 -9.51
C ILE A 75 61.70 -1.67 -9.85
N LEU A 76 60.70 -1.64 -8.97
CA LEU A 76 59.57 -0.71 -9.07
C LEU A 76 59.99 0.68 -8.56
N ALA A 77 59.79 1.74 -9.36
CA ALA A 77 60.28 3.09 -9.05
C ALA A 77 59.19 4.08 -8.59
N ASN A 78 57.88 3.76 -8.71
CA ASN A 78 56.78 4.70 -8.42
C ASN A 78 55.60 4.07 -7.66
N GLU A 79 55.01 4.81 -6.70
CA GLU A 79 53.82 4.43 -5.93
C GLU A 79 52.52 4.34 -6.75
N ALA A 80 52.45 5.06 -7.88
CA ALA A 80 51.24 5.13 -8.70
C ALA A 80 50.98 3.87 -9.54
N ASP A 81 51.98 3.01 -9.72
CA ASP A 81 51.90 1.81 -10.58
C ASP A 81 51.57 0.53 -9.79
N VAL A 82 51.31 0.63 -8.48
CA VAL A 82 51.00 -0.51 -7.61
C VAL A 82 49.49 -0.71 -7.50
N GLU A 83 49.00 -1.77 -8.12
CA GLU A 83 47.58 -2.15 -8.08
C GLU A 83 47.25 -3.08 -6.90
N LEU A 84 45.99 -3.12 -6.49
CA LEU A 84 45.50 -4.08 -5.48
C LEU A 84 45.24 -5.44 -6.13
N ASP A 85 45.68 -6.50 -5.47
CA ASP A 85 45.37 -7.86 -5.88
C ASP A 85 43.85 -8.16 -5.78
N GLU A 86 43.37 -9.16 -6.52
CA GLU A 86 41.96 -9.58 -6.51
C GLU A 86 41.52 -10.04 -5.10
N HIS A 87 42.43 -10.68 -4.36
CA HIS A 87 42.20 -11.10 -2.97
C HIS A 87 42.12 -9.89 -2.02
N ALA A 88 43.06 -8.95 -2.13
CA ALA A 88 43.04 -7.72 -1.33
C ALA A 88 41.77 -6.89 -1.61
N THR A 89 41.36 -6.79 -2.87
CA THR A 89 40.11 -6.11 -3.27
C THR A 89 38.87 -6.79 -2.67
N SER A 90 38.87 -8.12 -2.61
CA SER A 90 37.78 -8.89 -2.00
C SER A 90 37.72 -8.65 -0.48
N ILE A 91 38.87 -8.63 0.20
CA ILE A 91 38.95 -8.36 1.64
C ILE A 91 38.47 -6.94 1.97
N LEU A 92 38.78 -5.94 1.14
CA LEU A 92 38.28 -4.57 1.32
C LEU A 92 36.75 -4.46 1.14
N LYS A 93 36.17 -5.25 0.23
CA LYS A 93 34.71 -5.33 0.11
C LYS A 93 34.09 -6.01 1.33
N LEU A 94 34.75 -7.04 1.87
CA LEU A 94 34.34 -7.70 3.10
C LEU A 94 34.45 -6.77 4.32
N SER A 95 35.46 -5.90 4.40
CA SER A 95 35.58 -4.96 5.52
C SER A 95 34.46 -3.92 5.54
N VAL A 96 33.94 -3.52 4.38
CA VAL A 96 32.73 -2.70 4.28
C VAL A 96 31.49 -3.43 4.81
N LEU A 97 31.38 -4.74 4.52
CA LEU A 97 30.29 -5.57 5.03
C LEU A 97 30.40 -5.76 6.54
N GLU A 98 31.60 -5.99 7.09
CA GLU A 98 31.84 -6.08 8.52
C GLU A 98 31.48 -4.78 9.25
N ALA A 99 31.87 -3.62 8.71
CA ALA A 99 31.46 -2.33 9.26
C ALA A 99 29.93 -2.16 9.28
N ARG A 100 29.24 -2.56 8.21
CA ARG A 100 27.76 -2.55 8.18
C ARG A 100 27.14 -3.52 9.18
N MET A 101 27.69 -4.72 9.33
CA MET A 101 27.22 -5.70 10.33
C MET A 101 27.38 -5.18 11.76
N GLN A 102 28.39 -4.36 12.00
CA GLN A 102 28.64 -3.70 13.28
C GLN A 102 27.91 -2.35 13.41
N SER A 103 27.10 -1.97 12.42
CA SER A 103 26.41 -0.67 12.35
C SER A 103 27.36 0.54 12.43
N SER A 104 28.64 0.35 12.08
CA SER A 104 29.60 1.44 12.02
C SER A 104 29.40 2.24 10.72
N PRO A 105 29.26 3.58 10.79
CA PRO A 105 29.15 4.43 9.61
C PRO A 105 30.46 4.56 8.83
N VAL A 106 31.60 4.18 9.44
CA VAL A 106 32.95 4.34 8.91
C VAL A 106 33.71 3.02 8.93
N VAL A 107 34.46 2.72 7.88
CA VAL A 107 35.30 1.51 7.79
C VAL A 107 36.66 1.78 8.42
N ASP A 108 36.89 1.20 9.59
CA ASP A 108 38.13 1.25 10.36
C ASP A 108 39.02 0.00 10.22
N GLU A 109 40.26 0.09 10.72
CA GLU A 109 41.30 -0.96 10.67
C GLU A 109 40.87 -2.29 11.34
N GLU A 110 40.01 -2.26 12.34
CA GLU A 110 39.47 -3.45 13.01
C GLU A 110 38.54 -4.27 12.11
N HIS A 111 37.73 -3.60 11.29
CA HIS A 111 36.89 -4.25 10.29
C HIS A 111 37.74 -4.90 9.19
N LEU A 112 38.90 -4.31 8.86
CA LEU A 112 39.85 -4.91 7.94
C LEU A 112 40.46 -6.19 8.50
N LEU A 113 40.86 -6.20 9.78
CA LEU A 113 41.38 -7.41 10.43
C LEU A 113 40.32 -8.53 10.45
N LEU A 114 39.08 -8.19 10.83
CA LEU A 114 37.97 -9.14 10.83
C LEU A 114 37.68 -9.68 9.43
N ALA A 115 37.73 -8.83 8.41
CA ALA A 115 37.56 -9.25 7.03
C ALA A 115 38.66 -10.20 6.54
N MET A 116 39.91 -10.02 6.97
CA MET A 116 41.00 -10.95 6.66
C MET A 116 40.76 -12.34 7.26
N LEU A 117 40.26 -12.40 8.49
CA LEU A 117 39.94 -13.64 9.21
C LEU A 117 38.67 -14.31 8.68
N HIS A 118 37.67 -13.53 8.26
CA HIS A 118 36.38 -14.01 7.76
C HIS A 118 36.41 -14.45 6.29
N ASP A 119 37.44 -14.08 5.53
CA ASP A 119 37.57 -14.53 4.14
C ASP A 119 37.57 -16.07 4.07
N LYS A 120 36.72 -16.61 3.20
CA LYS A 120 36.52 -18.06 3.02
C LYS A 120 37.69 -18.71 2.29
N ARG A 121 38.49 -17.92 1.58
CA ARG A 121 39.72 -18.37 0.91
C ARG A 121 40.89 -18.22 1.87
N ASP A 122 41.77 -19.23 1.90
CA ASP A 122 43.01 -19.11 2.65
C ASP A 122 43.89 -18.04 2.01
N ASN A 123 44.14 -16.97 2.76
CA ASN A 123 45.05 -15.91 2.38
C ASN A 123 46.28 -15.94 3.31
N GLY A 124 47.43 -15.44 2.86
CA GLY A 124 48.67 -15.53 3.65
C GLY A 124 48.61 -14.76 4.98
N ALA A 125 47.82 -13.69 5.03
CA ALA A 125 47.57 -12.93 6.27
C ALA A 125 46.79 -13.77 7.30
N LYS A 126 45.71 -14.44 6.88
CA LYS A 126 44.86 -15.30 7.70
C LYS A 126 45.64 -16.48 8.26
N ILE A 127 46.44 -17.15 7.43
CA ILE A 127 47.28 -18.27 7.89
C ILE A 127 48.22 -17.84 9.02
N ILE A 128 48.82 -16.65 8.90
CA ILE A 128 49.76 -16.12 9.91
C ILE A 128 49.01 -15.69 11.18
N LEU A 129 47.83 -15.10 11.05
CA LEU A 129 46.98 -14.77 12.19
C LEU A 129 46.55 -16.05 12.95
N GLU A 130 46.10 -17.09 12.24
CA GLU A 130 45.69 -18.37 12.82
C GLU A 130 46.87 -19.13 13.45
N GLN A 131 48.07 -19.08 12.85
CA GLN A 131 49.30 -19.63 13.44
C GLN A 131 49.63 -18.99 14.80
N ASN A 132 49.30 -17.72 14.96
CA ASN A 132 49.44 -16.98 16.21
C ASN A 132 48.21 -17.13 17.13
N LYS A 133 47.34 -18.11 16.85
CA LYS A 133 46.10 -18.42 17.60
C LYS A 133 45.08 -17.28 17.60
N ILE A 134 45.08 -16.44 16.57
CA ILE A 134 44.11 -15.35 16.43
C ILE A 134 42.93 -15.86 15.60
N ASN A 135 41.78 -16.06 16.26
CA ASN A 135 40.55 -16.54 15.64
C ASN A 135 39.55 -15.40 15.38
N TYR A 136 38.70 -15.56 14.36
CA TYR A 136 37.66 -14.58 14.03
C TYR A 136 36.71 -14.31 15.21
N ASP A 137 36.18 -15.37 15.84
CA ASP A 137 35.18 -15.22 16.91
C ASP A 137 35.76 -14.53 18.16
N GLU A 138 37.03 -14.80 18.48
CA GLU A 138 37.75 -14.16 19.59
C GLU A 138 37.97 -12.67 19.33
N MET A 139 38.47 -12.32 18.13
CA MET A 139 38.69 -10.92 17.75
C MET A 139 37.38 -10.15 17.62
N LYS A 140 36.34 -10.78 17.09
CA LYS A 140 35.00 -10.20 17.01
C LYS A 140 34.50 -9.88 18.41
N ASN A 141 34.50 -10.85 19.32
CA ASN A 141 34.06 -10.61 20.69
C ASN A 141 34.89 -9.53 21.41
N PHE A 142 36.18 -9.43 21.10
CA PHE A 142 37.05 -8.39 21.66
C PHE A 142 36.67 -6.99 21.17
N PHE A 143 36.54 -6.77 19.85
CA PHE A 143 36.16 -5.47 19.30
C PHE A 143 34.72 -5.09 19.70
N PHE A 144 33.79 -6.05 19.72
CA PHE A 144 32.44 -5.84 20.24
C PHE A 144 32.41 -5.49 21.74
N LYS A 145 33.34 -6.00 22.55
CA LYS A 145 33.49 -5.61 23.97
C LYS A 145 34.11 -4.22 24.11
N LYS A 146 35.06 -3.85 23.23
CA LYS A 146 35.74 -2.54 23.26
C LYS A 146 34.83 -1.40 22.82
N ASP A 147 33.95 -1.60 21.84
CA ASP A 147 32.92 -0.62 21.47
C ASP A 147 31.90 -0.38 22.58
N LYS A 148 31.72 -1.35 23.48
CA LYS A 148 30.95 -1.16 24.73
C LYS A 148 31.73 -0.42 25.83
N MET A 149 33.04 -0.21 25.69
CA MET A 149 33.92 0.27 26.77
C MET A 149 34.53 1.67 26.55
N SER A 150 34.08 2.45 25.55
CA SER A 150 34.33 3.90 25.50
C SER A 150 33.24 4.69 24.72
N PRO A 151 32.77 5.83 25.25
CA PRO A 151 31.76 5.96 26.28
C PRO A 151 30.35 6.12 25.67
N GLN A 152 29.57 5.05 25.67
CA GLN A 152 28.13 5.15 25.90
C GLN A 152 27.87 4.63 27.31
N ASN A 153 27.23 5.46 28.13
CA ASN A 153 26.95 5.20 29.53
C ASN A 153 26.24 3.85 29.73
N GLY A 154 26.90 2.94 30.43
CA GLY A 154 26.31 1.68 30.89
C GLY A 154 27.29 0.91 31.75
N LEU A 155 27.29 1.17 33.06
CA LEU A 155 27.97 0.32 34.02
C LEU A 155 27.32 -1.06 34.04
N GLY A 156 28.17 -2.07 34.11
CA GLY A 156 27.80 -3.47 34.25
C GLY A 156 27.03 -3.77 35.54
N ILE A 157 26.27 -4.85 35.46
CA ILE A 157 25.81 -5.64 36.58
C ILE A 157 26.41 -7.05 36.36
N PRO A 158 26.88 -7.71 37.42
CA PRO A 158 27.82 -8.81 37.34
C PRO A 158 27.15 -10.08 36.84
N ASP A 159 27.87 -10.83 36.01
CA ASP A 159 27.59 -12.26 35.82
C ASP A 159 28.00 -12.96 37.12
N GLU A 160 27.00 -13.41 37.89
CA GLU A 160 27.18 -14.29 39.05
C GLU A 160 27.44 -15.72 38.56
N GLU A 161 28.72 -16.11 38.49
CA GLU A 161 29.21 -17.43 38.88
C GLU A 161 30.58 -17.23 39.55
N ASP A 162 30.60 -17.19 40.89
CA ASP A 162 31.51 -17.97 41.75
C ASP A 162 31.49 -17.40 43.19
N GLU A 163 30.98 -18.23 44.10
CA GLU A 163 31.09 -18.09 45.56
C GLU A 163 32.55 -18.26 46.00
N ASP A 164 33.05 -17.37 46.87
CA ASP A 164 33.58 -17.68 48.22
C ASP A 164 34.56 -16.61 48.76
N ASP A 165 34.55 -16.50 50.09
CA ASP A 165 35.54 -15.88 51.00
C ASP A 165 35.59 -14.36 51.25
N PHE A 166 34.76 -13.95 52.21
CA PHE A 166 35.10 -13.30 53.50
C PHE A 166 36.42 -12.48 53.71
N ILE A 167 36.23 -11.37 54.46
CA ILE A 167 37.16 -10.59 55.33
C ILE A 167 37.75 -9.26 54.78
N GLY A 168 37.11 -8.15 55.19
CA GLY A 168 37.69 -7.15 56.10
C GLY A 168 38.75 -6.15 55.60
N GLY A 169 38.46 -4.84 55.71
CA GLY A 169 39.51 -3.81 55.77
C GLY A 169 39.08 -2.36 55.51
N LYS A 170 38.99 -1.56 56.59
CA LYS A 170 38.89 -0.09 56.55
C LYS A 170 40.15 0.56 55.93
N ASN A 171 39.99 1.62 55.12
CA ASN A 171 40.44 3.01 55.44
C ASN A 171 40.51 3.96 54.22
N ASN A 172 39.88 5.12 54.37
CA ASN A 172 40.35 6.50 54.07
C ASN A 172 41.63 6.72 53.23
N LYS A 173 41.54 7.52 52.15
CA LYS A 173 42.04 8.92 52.08
C LYS A 173 41.87 9.59 50.70
N SER A 174 41.12 10.70 50.71
CA SER A 174 41.42 12.05 50.18
C SER A 174 42.26 12.28 48.91
N ALA A 175 41.62 13.07 48.02
CA ALA A 175 42.09 14.31 47.37
C ALA A 175 42.81 14.25 46.00
N GLY A 176 42.25 14.99 45.04
CA GLY A 176 42.91 15.38 43.79
C GLY A 176 41.94 15.73 42.66
N SER A 177 41.36 16.93 42.71
CA SER A 177 40.46 17.50 41.70
C SER A 177 41.08 17.61 40.30
N SER A 178 40.36 17.12 39.28
CA SER A 178 40.35 17.75 37.96
C SER A 178 38.93 17.67 37.39
N VAL A 179 38.40 18.84 37.03
CA VAL A 179 37.03 19.04 36.57
C VAL A 179 36.92 18.49 35.15
N GLN A 180 36.36 17.28 35.01
CA GLN A 180 35.69 16.85 33.80
C GLN A 180 34.19 16.90 34.08
N THR A 181 33.45 17.63 33.25
CA THR A 181 31.98 17.59 33.21
C THR A 181 31.53 16.17 32.89
N GLU A 182 31.24 15.39 33.93
CA GLU A 182 30.50 14.14 33.83
C GLU A 182 29.12 14.42 33.22
N LYS A 183 28.84 13.83 32.06
CA LYS A 183 27.47 13.69 31.58
C LYS A 183 26.73 12.85 32.62
N ALA A 184 25.87 13.50 33.41
CA ALA A 184 25.00 12.84 34.37
C ALA A 184 24.34 11.60 33.73
N GLN A 185 24.49 10.43 34.36
CA GLN A 185 23.70 9.25 34.02
C GLN A 185 22.21 9.64 34.03
N SER A 186 21.48 9.29 32.97
CA SER A 186 20.05 9.58 32.90
C SER A 186 19.37 8.92 34.09
N LYS A 187 18.50 9.67 34.78
CA LYS A 187 17.66 9.13 35.87
C LYS A 187 16.64 8.12 35.34
N THR A 188 16.45 8.06 34.02
CA THR A 188 15.44 7.25 33.35
C THR A 188 15.97 6.47 32.14
N PRO A 189 16.86 5.48 32.35
CA PRO A 189 17.50 4.75 31.26
C PRO A 189 16.54 3.85 30.46
N MET A 190 15.52 3.23 31.07
CA MET A 190 14.59 2.39 30.31
C MET A 190 13.59 3.23 29.52
N VAL A 191 13.07 4.31 30.13
CA VAL A 191 12.11 5.20 29.47
C VAL A 191 12.77 5.92 28.29
N ASP A 192 14.05 6.31 28.39
CA ASP A 192 14.75 6.97 27.29
C ASP A 192 15.13 6.00 26.15
N ASN A 193 15.31 4.71 26.44
CA ASN A 193 15.61 3.69 25.43
C ASN A 193 14.38 3.21 24.65
N PHE A 194 13.24 3.06 25.33
CA PHE A 194 11.99 2.55 24.76
C PHE A 194 10.93 3.63 24.56
N GLY A 195 11.29 4.90 24.75
CA GLY A 195 10.38 6.02 24.65
C GLY A 195 10.96 7.20 23.88
N THR A 196 10.08 8.02 23.32
CA THR A 196 10.43 9.26 22.63
C THR A 196 9.91 10.44 23.44
N ASP A 197 10.82 11.35 23.82
CA ASP A 197 10.49 12.53 24.64
C ASP A 197 9.84 13.62 23.76
N LEU A 198 8.52 13.73 23.85
CA LEU A 198 7.73 14.69 23.09
C LEU A 198 7.95 16.12 23.60
N THR A 199 8.17 16.31 24.91
CA THR A 199 8.46 17.65 25.47
C THR A 199 9.79 18.19 24.93
N LYS A 200 10.80 17.33 24.79
CA LYS A 200 12.08 17.69 24.16
C LYS A 200 11.90 17.99 22.67
N ALA A 201 11.17 17.16 21.93
CA ALA A 201 10.88 17.40 20.52
C ALA A 201 10.13 18.74 20.30
N ALA A 202 9.22 19.08 21.21
CA ALA A 202 8.50 20.36 21.21
C ALA A 202 9.46 21.54 21.43
N ALA A 203 10.36 21.44 22.40
CA ALA A 203 11.36 22.48 22.69
C ALA A 203 12.36 22.68 21.54
N GLU A 204 12.65 21.62 20.78
CA GLU A 204 13.47 21.66 19.55
C GLU A 204 12.69 22.13 18.30
N GLY A 205 11.38 22.39 18.41
CA GLY A 205 10.55 22.84 17.31
C GLY A 205 10.24 21.76 16.26
N LYS A 206 10.38 20.47 16.60
CA LYS A 206 10.16 19.34 15.68
C LYS A 206 8.70 18.94 15.55
N LEU A 207 7.87 19.19 16.56
CA LEU A 207 6.44 18.83 16.54
C LEU A 207 5.62 19.82 15.69
N ASP A 208 4.55 19.33 15.07
CA ASP A 208 3.63 20.17 14.28
C ASP A 208 2.74 21.03 15.20
N PRO A 209 2.38 22.26 14.78
CA PRO A 209 1.43 23.07 15.52
C PRO A 209 0.03 22.42 15.48
N VAL A 210 -0.61 22.33 16.64
CA VAL A 210 -1.93 21.70 16.77
C VAL A 210 -3.01 22.76 16.63
N VAL A 211 -3.99 22.50 15.74
CA VAL A 211 -5.07 23.43 15.40
C VAL A 211 -6.43 22.80 15.71
N GLY A 212 -7.33 23.56 16.30
CA GLY A 212 -8.74 23.15 16.47
C GLY A 212 -8.99 22.07 17.53
N ARG A 213 -7.99 21.74 18.37
CA ARG A 213 -8.07 20.73 19.45
C ARG A 213 -7.96 21.30 20.86
N GLU A 214 -8.24 22.60 21.02
CA GLU A 214 -8.07 23.31 22.30
C GLU A 214 -8.92 22.72 23.43
N LYS A 215 -10.18 22.35 23.13
CA LYS A 215 -11.12 21.79 24.12
C LYS A 215 -10.68 20.43 24.62
N GLU A 216 -10.19 19.57 23.73
CA GLU A 216 -9.69 18.25 24.08
C GLU A 216 -8.39 18.33 24.88
N ILE A 217 -7.46 19.23 24.50
CA ILE A 217 -6.22 19.47 25.24
C ILE A 217 -6.54 20.02 26.65
N GLU A 218 -7.43 21.01 26.75
CA GLU A 218 -7.86 21.56 28.04
C GLU A 218 -8.48 20.46 28.91
N ARG A 219 -9.32 19.61 28.33
CA ARG A 219 -9.91 18.47 29.05
C ARG A 219 -8.86 17.47 29.52
N VAL A 220 -7.83 17.19 28.73
CA VAL A 220 -6.70 16.34 29.13
C VAL A 220 -5.94 16.96 30.30
N VAL A 221 -5.65 18.26 30.25
CA VAL A 221 -5.00 19.02 31.34
C VAL A 221 -5.83 18.95 32.62
N GLU A 222 -7.15 19.20 32.54
CA GLU A 222 -8.07 19.09 33.68
C GLU A 222 -7.99 17.73 34.36
N ILE A 223 -7.93 16.65 33.57
CA ILE A 223 -7.87 15.27 34.07
C ILE A 223 -6.51 15.02 34.72
N LEU A 224 -5.41 15.40 34.07
CA LEU A 224 -4.05 15.20 34.58
C LEU A 224 -3.81 15.94 35.92
N CYS A 225 -4.48 17.07 36.14
CA CYS A 225 -4.40 17.81 37.40
C CYS A 225 -5.28 17.23 38.53
N ARG A 226 -6.07 16.17 38.31
CA ARG A 226 -6.89 15.55 39.36
C ARG A 226 -6.04 14.77 40.36
N ARG A 227 -6.53 14.68 41.60
CA ARG A 227 -5.92 13.85 42.66
C ARG A 227 -6.21 12.34 42.51
N LYS A 228 -7.34 11.98 41.89
CA LYS A 228 -7.77 10.60 41.62
C LYS A 228 -8.35 10.55 40.21
N LYS A 229 -8.20 9.40 39.52
CA LYS A 229 -8.58 9.24 38.10
C LYS A 229 -7.92 10.30 37.20
N ASN A 230 -6.61 10.41 37.35
CA ASN A 230 -5.77 11.40 36.67
C ASN A 230 -5.15 10.87 35.37
N ASN A 231 -5.72 9.80 34.82
CA ASN A 231 -5.28 9.18 33.58
C ASN A 231 -6.37 9.39 32.52
N PRO A 232 -6.18 10.29 31.54
CA PRO A 232 -7.11 10.43 30.43
C PRO A 232 -6.97 9.27 29.44
N ILE A 233 -8.08 8.89 28.82
CA ILE A 233 -8.10 7.99 27.66
C ILE A 233 -8.81 8.68 26.49
N LEU A 234 -8.08 8.89 25.40
CA LEU A 234 -8.55 9.48 24.15
C LEU A 234 -9.24 8.39 23.33
N ILE A 235 -10.54 8.55 23.11
CA ILE A 235 -11.37 7.58 22.38
C ILE A 235 -11.88 8.26 21.12
N GLY A 236 -11.52 7.71 19.96
CA GLY A 236 -11.96 8.21 18.66
C GLY A 236 -11.55 7.25 17.55
N GLU A 237 -12.14 7.42 16.38
CA GLU A 237 -11.79 6.64 15.18
C GLU A 237 -10.30 6.78 14.81
N PRO A 238 -9.71 5.84 14.08
CA PRO A 238 -8.36 6.01 13.52
C PRO A 238 -8.27 7.28 12.64
N GLY A 239 -7.14 7.97 12.69
CA GLY A 239 -6.88 9.14 11.83
C GLY A 239 -7.48 10.47 12.29
N VAL A 240 -8.22 10.52 13.42
CA VAL A 240 -8.78 11.79 13.94
C VAL A 240 -7.73 12.71 14.60
N GLY A 241 -6.49 12.26 14.77
CA GLY A 241 -5.41 13.04 15.39
C GLY A 241 -5.34 12.91 16.92
N LYS A 242 -5.47 11.68 17.46
CA LYS A 242 -5.32 11.39 18.90
C LYS A 242 -3.91 11.74 19.41
N SER A 243 -2.87 11.35 18.67
CA SER A 243 -1.47 11.63 19.01
C SER A 243 -1.17 13.14 18.94
N ALA A 244 -1.78 13.86 17.99
CA ALA A 244 -1.66 15.31 17.87
C ALA A 244 -2.16 16.06 19.14
N ILE A 245 -3.19 15.58 19.83
CA ILE A 245 -3.64 16.18 21.11
C ILE A 245 -2.52 16.12 22.17
N VAL A 246 -1.77 15.02 22.20
CA VAL A 246 -0.68 14.80 23.15
C VAL A 246 0.56 15.62 22.79
N GLU A 247 0.87 15.72 21.51
CA GLU A 247 1.91 16.63 21.00
C GLU A 247 1.57 18.09 21.34
N GLY A 248 0.31 18.49 21.18
CA GLY A 248 -0.17 19.82 21.58
C GLY A 248 0.00 20.10 23.07
N LEU A 249 -0.28 19.10 23.92
CA LEU A 249 0.02 19.18 25.35
C LEU A 249 1.52 19.35 25.61
N ALA A 250 2.38 18.59 24.92
CA ALA A 250 3.84 18.69 25.06
C ALA A 250 4.36 20.10 24.66
N ILE A 251 3.82 20.68 23.59
CA ILE A 251 4.09 22.07 23.17
C ILE A 251 3.68 23.07 24.25
N GLN A 252 2.48 22.92 24.83
CA GLN A 252 2.03 23.81 25.91
C GLN A 252 2.87 23.70 27.19
N ILE A 253 3.36 22.49 27.51
CA ILE A 253 4.26 22.27 28.65
C ILE A 253 5.63 22.91 28.39
N ALA A 254 6.20 22.70 27.20
CA ALA A 254 7.49 23.29 26.81
C ALA A 254 7.45 24.83 26.82
N ASN A 255 6.36 25.42 26.30
CA ASN A 255 6.17 26.87 26.24
C ASN A 255 5.65 27.49 27.54
N LYS A 256 5.35 26.68 28.57
CA LYS A 256 4.77 27.11 29.85
C LYS A 256 3.46 27.90 29.70
N THR A 257 2.60 27.45 28.78
CA THR A 257 1.26 28.04 28.55
C THR A 257 0.13 27.24 29.20
N THR A 258 0.47 26.16 29.94
CA THR A 258 -0.47 25.27 30.63
C THR A 258 -0.55 25.57 32.15
N SER A 259 -1.21 24.70 32.92
CA SER A 259 -1.28 24.78 34.38
C SER A 259 0.13 24.72 35.01
N PRO A 260 0.43 25.53 36.06
CA PRO A 260 1.71 25.48 36.75
C PRO A 260 2.08 24.10 37.33
N VAL A 261 1.08 23.25 37.60
CA VAL A 261 1.28 21.88 38.10
C VAL A 261 1.95 20.98 37.06
N LEU A 262 1.82 21.31 35.77
CA LEU A 262 2.40 20.55 34.66
C LEU A 262 3.73 21.14 34.19
N TYR A 263 4.19 22.25 34.76
CA TYR A 263 5.48 22.84 34.38
C TYR A 263 6.64 21.93 34.75
N GLY A 264 7.54 21.72 33.81
CA GLY A 264 8.70 20.85 33.98
C GLY A 264 8.39 19.36 33.89
N LYS A 265 7.13 18.97 33.66
CA LYS A 265 6.79 17.57 33.38
C LYS A 265 7.29 17.16 32.01
N ARG A 266 7.68 15.88 31.89
CA ARG A 266 8.13 15.26 30.64
C ARG A 266 7.02 14.37 30.09
N VAL A 267 6.60 14.61 28.85
CA VAL A 267 5.67 13.74 28.13
C VAL A 267 6.48 12.80 27.26
N VAL A 268 6.37 11.49 27.51
CA VAL A 268 7.13 10.47 26.78
C VAL A 268 6.17 9.51 26.10
N ASN A 269 6.30 9.35 24.79
CA ASN A 269 5.57 8.33 24.03
C ASN A 269 6.31 7.00 24.13
N LEU A 270 5.62 5.95 24.60
CA LEU A 270 6.21 4.65 24.86
C LEU A 270 5.99 3.68 23.69
N ASP A 271 7.08 3.13 23.15
CA ASP A 271 7.02 2.11 22.10
C ASP A 271 6.85 0.71 22.70
N MET A 272 5.60 0.23 22.70
CA MET A 272 5.28 -1.12 23.18
C MET A 272 5.87 -2.22 22.30
N ALA A 273 5.99 -2.00 20.99
CA ALA A 273 6.56 -2.99 20.07
C ALA A 273 8.06 -3.17 20.33
N GLY A 274 8.79 -2.07 20.58
CA GLY A 274 10.19 -2.07 20.97
C GLY A 274 10.46 -2.82 22.28
N ILE A 275 9.55 -2.74 23.27
CA ILE A 275 9.69 -3.47 24.54
C ILE A 275 9.56 -4.99 24.33
N VAL A 276 8.62 -5.41 23.48
CA VAL A 276 8.41 -6.81 23.11
C VAL A 276 9.59 -7.34 22.27
N ALA A 277 10.14 -6.50 21.39
CA ALA A 277 11.26 -6.84 20.54
C ALA A 277 12.49 -7.29 21.36
N GLY A 278 13.09 -8.40 20.93
CA GLY A 278 14.24 -8.99 21.62
C GLY A 278 13.92 -9.73 22.93
N THR A 279 12.64 -9.91 23.29
CA THR A 279 12.25 -10.85 24.35
C THR A 279 11.92 -12.21 23.73
N LYS A 280 12.62 -13.28 24.16
CA LYS A 280 12.33 -14.66 23.69
C LYS A 280 11.30 -15.35 24.57
N TYR A 281 11.21 -14.94 25.83
CA TYR A 281 10.35 -15.54 26.84
C TYR A 281 9.45 -14.48 27.47
N ARG A 282 8.21 -14.86 27.79
CA ARG A 282 7.24 -14.00 28.49
C ARG A 282 7.79 -13.39 29.78
N GLY A 283 8.56 -14.15 30.54
CA GLY A 283 9.16 -13.66 31.80
C GLY A 283 10.09 -12.46 31.60
N GLN A 284 10.88 -12.44 30.53
CA GLN A 284 11.78 -11.32 30.21
C GLN A 284 11.01 -10.04 29.87
N PHE A 285 9.89 -10.17 29.17
CA PHE A 285 8.99 -9.06 28.89
C PHE A 285 8.37 -8.50 30.18
N GLU A 286 7.85 -9.38 31.04
CA GLU A 286 7.28 -8.96 32.33
C GLU A 286 8.32 -8.29 33.24
N GLU A 287 9.58 -8.76 33.22
CA GLU A 287 10.69 -8.15 33.94
C GLU A 287 11.01 -6.75 33.41
N ARG A 288 11.11 -6.56 32.09
CA ARG A 288 11.31 -5.23 31.48
C ARG A 288 10.20 -4.26 31.88
N ILE A 289 8.95 -4.70 31.86
CA ILE A 289 7.80 -3.88 32.29
C ILE A 289 7.91 -3.56 33.78
N LYS A 290 8.29 -4.50 34.65
CA LYS A 290 8.50 -4.21 36.08
C LYS A 290 9.58 -3.16 36.31
N VAL A 291 10.71 -3.24 35.61
CA VAL A 291 11.79 -2.24 35.71
C VAL A 291 11.28 -0.87 35.26
N LEU A 292 10.58 -0.82 34.11
CA LEU A 292 9.98 0.41 33.60
C LEU A 292 8.97 1.02 34.60
N LEU A 293 8.10 0.20 35.19
CA LEU A 293 7.13 0.69 36.17
C LEU A 293 7.83 1.24 37.41
N LYS A 294 8.90 0.59 37.90
CA LYS A 294 9.69 1.09 39.03
C LYS A 294 10.34 2.43 38.72
N GLU A 295 10.90 2.58 37.52
CA GLU A 295 11.51 3.84 37.06
C GLU A 295 10.48 4.98 36.98
N LEU A 296 9.25 4.70 36.54
CA LEU A 296 8.15 5.65 36.53
C LEU A 296 7.63 5.99 37.94
N GLU A 297 7.60 5.01 38.86
CA GLU A 297 7.22 5.24 40.25
C GLU A 297 8.23 6.17 40.97
N GLU A 298 9.52 6.06 40.63
CA GLU A 298 10.59 6.92 41.18
C GLU A 298 10.62 8.33 40.56
N ASN A 299 10.01 8.52 39.38
CA ASN A 299 10.03 9.77 38.62
C ASN A 299 8.60 10.29 38.31
N PRO A 300 7.89 10.91 39.26
CA PRO A 300 6.49 11.33 39.12
C PRO A 300 6.26 12.52 38.16
N ASP A 301 7.35 13.14 37.70
CA ASP A 301 7.31 14.24 36.73
C ASP A 301 7.11 13.75 35.28
N ILE A 302 7.08 12.42 35.07
CA ILE A 302 6.89 11.80 33.76
C ILE A 302 5.42 11.47 33.53
N ILE A 303 4.92 11.87 32.37
CA ILE A 303 3.62 11.50 31.83
C ILE A 303 3.86 10.56 30.65
N VAL A 304 3.36 9.33 30.75
CA VAL A 304 3.54 8.33 29.70
C VAL A 304 2.38 8.37 28.72
N PHE A 305 2.66 8.49 27.43
CA PHE A 305 1.67 8.34 26.37
C PHE A 305 1.77 6.94 25.76
N ILE A 306 0.61 6.31 25.57
CA ILE A 306 0.46 4.97 24.97
C ILE A 306 -0.63 5.07 23.89
N ASP A 307 -0.23 5.08 22.62
CA ASP A 307 -1.15 5.33 21.49
C ASP A 307 -2.18 4.20 21.28
N GLU A 308 -1.75 2.95 21.49
CA GLU A 308 -2.58 1.77 21.36
C GLU A 308 -2.70 1.06 22.71
N ILE A 309 -3.34 1.71 23.68
CA ILE A 309 -3.37 1.21 25.07
C ILE A 309 -4.04 -0.17 25.20
N HIS A 310 -4.87 -0.56 24.23
CA HIS A 310 -5.48 -1.88 24.19
C HIS A 310 -4.45 -3.01 23.98
N THR A 311 -3.27 -2.72 23.40
CA THR A 311 -2.18 -3.72 23.24
C THR A 311 -1.65 -4.23 24.58
N LEU A 312 -1.78 -3.42 25.63
CA LEU A 312 -1.44 -3.82 27.00
C LEU A 312 -2.46 -4.78 27.61
N VAL A 313 -3.71 -4.70 27.14
CA VAL A 313 -4.86 -5.47 27.60
C VAL A 313 -5.15 -6.53 26.56
N GLY A 314 -4.30 -7.57 26.52
CA GLY A 314 -4.46 -8.70 25.62
C GLY A 314 -5.88 -9.26 25.73
N ALA A 315 -6.67 -9.08 24.68
CA ALA A 315 -8.03 -9.59 24.60
C ALA A 315 -7.98 -11.11 24.81
N GLY A 316 -8.42 -11.55 26.00
CA GLY A 316 -8.20 -12.91 26.52
C GLY A 316 -8.90 -14.02 25.74
N SER A 317 -8.51 -14.28 24.51
CA SER A 317 -9.16 -15.28 23.65
C SER A 317 -8.20 -16.12 22.79
N ALA A 318 -6.90 -15.81 22.77
CA ALA A 318 -5.90 -16.65 22.11
C ALA A 318 -4.80 -17.09 23.10
N PRO A 319 -4.46 -18.38 23.18
CA PRO A 319 -3.32 -18.85 23.95
C PRO A 319 -2.03 -18.29 23.33
N GLY A 320 -1.45 -17.25 23.96
CA GLY A 320 -0.24 -16.57 23.50
C GLY A 320 -0.26 -15.05 23.58
N THR A 321 -1.43 -14.41 23.80
CA THR A 321 -1.50 -12.95 23.92
C THR A 321 -0.93 -12.46 25.26
N MET A 322 -0.01 -11.50 25.18
CA MET A 322 0.69 -10.90 26.32
C MET A 322 -0.27 -10.02 27.14
N ASP A 323 -0.25 -10.12 28.48
CA ASP A 323 -1.12 -9.35 29.37
C ASP A 323 -0.29 -8.53 30.37
N ALA A 324 0.18 -7.37 29.89
CA ALA A 324 0.91 -6.39 30.70
C ALA A 324 -0.01 -5.61 31.66
N ALA A 325 -1.32 -5.61 31.39
CA ALA A 325 -2.31 -4.86 32.16
C ALA A 325 -2.34 -5.28 33.62
N ASN A 326 -2.16 -6.57 33.93
CA ASN A 326 -2.14 -7.06 35.30
C ASN A 326 -0.96 -6.49 36.12
N LEU A 327 0.17 -6.20 35.49
CA LEU A 327 1.33 -5.57 36.14
C LEU A 327 1.10 -4.08 36.39
N MET A 328 0.38 -3.39 35.50
CA MET A 328 0.13 -1.96 35.59
C MET A 328 -1.03 -1.59 36.53
N LYS A 329 -2.04 -2.46 36.67
CA LYS A 329 -3.24 -2.23 37.50
C LYS A 329 -2.93 -1.72 38.91
N PRO A 330 -1.99 -2.31 39.68
CA PRO A 330 -1.68 -1.83 41.03
C PRO A 330 -1.09 -0.41 41.04
N ALA A 331 -0.20 -0.11 40.11
CA ALA A 331 0.49 1.17 40.04
C ALA A 331 -0.44 2.30 39.56
N LEU A 332 -1.31 2.01 38.58
CA LEU A 332 -2.40 2.89 38.16
C LEU A 332 -3.45 3.08 39.27
N ALA A 333 -3.72 2.05 40.08
CA ALA A 333 -4.67 2.16 41.18
C ALA A 333 -4.19 2.99 42.36
N ARG A 334 -2.90 2.96 42.64
CA ARG A 334 -2.27 3.81 43.65
C ARG A 334 -2.03 5.24 43.15
N GLY A 335 -2.18 5.48 41.84
CA GLY A 335 -1.89 6.78 41.23
C GLY A 335 -0.40 7.11 41.21
N LEU A 336 0.46 6.09 41.27
CA LEU A 336 1.92 6.25 41.26
C LEU A 336 2.44 6.55 39.85
N ILE A 337 1.66 6.21 38.83
CA ILE A 337 1.99 6.45 37.43
C ILE A 337 0.88 7.29 36.82
N GLN A 338 1.28 8.29 36.04
CA GLN A 338 0.40 9.12 35.25
C GLN A 338 0.56 8.77 33.77
N CYS A 339 -0.53 8.40 33.11
CA CYS A 339 -0.49 8.07 31.69
C CYS A 339 -1.70 8.62 30.91
N ILE A 340 -1.47 8.83 29.62
CA ILE A 340 -2.46 9.17 28.61
C ILE A 340 -2.57 7.96 27.68
N GLY A 341 -3.75 7.37 27.58
CA GLY A 341 -4.01 6.30 26.62
C GLY A 341 -4.73 6.84 25.39
N ALA A 342 -4.47 6.28 24.22
CA ALA A 342 -5.35 6.40 23.06
C ALA A 342 -5.84 5.01 22.63
N THR A 343 -7.03 4.97 22.03
CA THR A 343 -7.65 3.74 21.51
C THR A 343 -8.82 4.07 20.59
N THR A 344 -9.25 3.11 19.77
CA THR A 344 -10.50 3.20 19.02
C THR A 344 -11.70 2.89 19.90
N LEU A 345 -12.89 3.25 19.43
CA LEU A 345 -14.14 3.00 20.16
C LEU A 345 -14.40 1.49 20.33
N ASP A 346 -14.10 0.71 19.29
CA ASP A 346 -14.27 -0.75 19.29
C ASP A 346 -13.30 -1.45 20.24
N GLU A 347 -12.02 -1.08 20.21
CA GLU A 347 -11.00 -1.57 21.14
C GLU A 347 -11.32 -1.21 22.59
N TYR A 348 -11.79 0.03 22.82
CA TYR A 348 -12.19 0.48 24.15
C TYR A 348 -13.30 -0.43 24.72
N ARG A 349 -14.35 -0.69 23.94
CA ARG A 349 -15.46 -1.57 24.33
C ARG A 349 -15.00 -3.01 24.57
N ASN A 350 -14.11 -3.51 23.72
CA ASN A 350 -13.70 -4.91 23.74
C ASN A 350 -12.68 -5.25 24.81
N SER A 351 -11.79 -4.32 25.16
CA SER A 351 -10.65 -4.56 26.06
C SER A 351 -10.75 -3.76 27.36
N ILE A 352 -10.95 -2.44 27.29
CA ILE A 352 -10.87 -1.56 28.47
C ILE A 352 -12.16 -1.56 29.29
N GLU A 353 -13.32 -1.51 28.64
CA GLU A 353 -14.63 -1.44 29.29
C GLU A 353 -15.03 -2.75 29.99
N LYS A 354 -14.58 -3.89 29.45
CA LYS A 354 -14.77 -5.19 30.11
C LYS A 354 -13.94 -5.34 31.38
N ASP A 355 -12.82 -4.63 31.47
CA ASP A 355 -11.96 -4.63 32.65
C ASP A 355 -12.33 -3.50 33.61
N GLY A 356 -13.21 -3.81 34.56
CA GLY A 356 -13.66 -2.83 35.56
C GLY A 356 -12.54 -2.28 36.46
N ALA A 357 -11.34 -2.87 36.51
CA ALA A 357 -10.22 -2.28 37.24
C ALA A 357 -9.63 -1.10 36.48
N LEU A 358 -9.39 -1.26 35.17
CA LEU A 358 -8.84 -0.21 34.29
C LEU A 358 -9.85 0.89 34.01
N GLU A 359 -11.10 0.55 33.71
CA GLU A 359 -12.15 1.55 33.46
C GLU A 359 -12.28 2.54 34.62
N ARG A 360 -12.11 2.07 35.87
CA ARG A 360 -12.19 2.93 37.05
C ARG A 360 -10.98 3.84 37.25
N ARG A 361 -9.89 3.69 36.48
CA ARG A 361 -8.67 4.51 36.56
C ARG A 361 -8.57 5.52 35.43
N PHE A 362 -9.13 5.19 34.27
CA PHE A 362 -9.16 6.10 33.13
C PHE A 362 -10.39 7.01 33.14
N GLN A 363 -10.23 8.21 32.60
CA GLN A 363 -11.31 9.14 32.35
C GLN A 363 -11.45 9.33 30.83
N LYS A 364 -12.64 8.99 30.30
CA LYS A 364 -12.94 9.05 28.87
C LYS A 364 -12.89 10.50 28.36
N VAL A 365 -12.22 10.71 27.23
CA VAL A 365 -12.22 11.94 26.42
C VAL A 365 -12.57 11.54 24.99
N MET A 366 -13.73 11.97 24.50
CA MET A 366 -14.17 11.67 23.14
C MET A 366 -13.48 12.62 22.15
N VAL A 367 -12.90 12.07 21.10
CA VAL A 367 -12.23 12.82 20.02
C VAL A 367 -13.02 12.62 18.75
N GLU A 368 -13.72 13.68 18.32
CA GLU A 368 -14.50 13.67 17.09
C GLU A 368 -13.62 14.01 15.87
N PRO A 369 -13.98 13.56 14.65
CA PRO A 369 -13.31 13.99 13.42
C PRO A 369 -13.35 15.52 13.25
N THR A 370 -12.30 16.09 12.63
CA THR A 370 -12.27 17.54 12.37
C THR A 370 -13.28 17.94 11.29
N THR A 371 -13.83 19.15 11.38
CA THR A 371 -14.70 19.70 10.33
C THR A 371 -13.89 20.10 9.10
N VAL A 372 -14.55 20.20 7.93
CA VAL A 372 -13.91 20.63 6.66
C VAL A 372 -13.11 21.93 6.84
N GLU A 373 -13.67 22.92 7.54
CA GLU A 373 -13.00 24.21 7.81
C GLU A 373 -11.77 24.06 8.70
N GLN A 374 -11.86 23.23 9.75
CA GLN A 374 -10.73 22.92 10.63
C GLN A 374 -9.63 22.16 9.89
N THR A 375 -9.99 21.20 9.04
CA THR A 375 -9.02 20.44 8.24
C THR A 375 -8.28 21.35 7.27
N ILE A 376 -8.95 22.29 6.60
CA ILE A 376 -8.29 23.29 5.74
C ILE A 376 -7.28 24.11 6.56
N ALA A 377 -7.66 24.57 7.75
CA ALA A 377 -6.75 25.30 8.64
C ALA A 377 -5.55 24.45 9.09
N ILE A 378 -5.74 23.15 9.34
CA ILE A 378 -4.65 22.21 9.62
C ILE A 378 -3.69 22.11 8.43
N LEU A 379 -4.22 21.92 7.21
CA LEU A 379 -3.39 21.81 6.00
C LEU A 379 -2.56 23.07 5.76
N HIS A 380 -3.12 24.27 5.98
CA HIS A 380 -2.36 25.51 5.85
C HIS A 380 -1.19 25.62 6.83
N ASN A 381 -1.31 25.06 8.04
CA ASN A 381 -0.25 25.14 9.05
C ASN A 381 0.87 24.12 8.85
N ILE A 382 0.55 22.96 8.27
CA ILE A 382 1.57 21.93 7.98
C ILE A 382 2.21 22.10 6.60
N LYS A 383 1.57 22.88 5.71
CA LYS A 383 1.99 23.11 4.31
C LYS A 383 3.49 23.35 4.19
N ASP A 384 4.05 24.32 4.92
CA ASP A 384 5.44 24.73 4.79
C ASP A 384 6.45 23.58 5.00
N ARG A 385 6.13 22.63 5.89
CA ARG A 385 6.96 21.45 6.16
C ARG A 385 6.92 20.46 5.00
N TYR A 386 5.75 20.20 4.44
CA TYR A 386 5.58 19.34 3.27
C TYR A 386 6.18 19.97 2.00
N GLU A 387 6.06 21.30 1.84
CA GLU A 387 6.69 22.02 0.74
C GLU A 387 8.21 21.90 0.78
N SER A 388 8.79 22.04 1.99
CA SER A 388 10.23 21.91 2.20
C SER A 388 10.72 20.47 2.02
N HIS A 389 9.93 19.48 2.45
CA HIS A 389 10.27 18.07 2.35
C HIS A 389 10.22 17.56 0.90
N HIS A 390 9.19 17.94 0.15
CA HIS A 390 8.98 17.47 -1.23
C HIS A 390 9.50 18.42 -2.30
N HIS A 391 9.99 19.62 -1.94
CA HIS A 391 10.38 20.65 -2.91
C HIS A 391 9.24 21.02 -3.88
N VAL A 392 8.02 21.12 -3.37
CA VAL A 392 6.79 21.43 -4.13
C VAL A 392 6.11 22.64 -3.47
N ARG A 393 5.35 23.43 -4.23
CA ARG A 393 4.49 24.49 -3.69
C ARG A 393 3.04 24.15 -3.86
N TYR A 394 2.27 24.14 -2.78
CA TYR A 394 0.84 23.85 -2.84
C TYR A 394 0.04 25.14 -3.04
N SER A 395 -0.76 25.20 -4.11
CA SER A 395 -1.75 26.27 -4.27
C SER A 395 -2.88 26.15 -3.24
N ASP A 396 -3.51 27.27 -2.87
CA ASP A 396 -4.67 27.25 -1.95
C ASP A 396 -5.84 26.46 -2.55
N GLU A 397 -5.98 26.49 -3.88
CA GLU A 397 -6.94 25.66 -4.61
C GLU A 397 -6.64 24.17 -4.46
N ALA A 398 -5.36 23.76 -4.46
CA ALA A 398 -4.96 22.38 -4.22
C ALA A 398 -5.31 21.94 -2.79
N LEU A 399 -5.05 22.75 -1.77
CA LEU A 399 -5.42 22.43 -0.38
C LEU A 399 -6.94 22.24 -0.22
N LEU A 400 -7.71 23.16 -0.80
CA LEU A 400 -9.17 23.07 -0.79
C LEU A 400 -9.67 21.84 -1.56
N ALA A 401 -9.02 21.50 -2.67
CA ALA A 401 -9.29 20.27 -3.41
C ALA A 401 -8.97 19.02 -2.59
N CYS A 402 -7.87 18.99 -1.82
CA CYS A 402 -7.52 17.85 -0.97
C CYS A 402 -8.67 17.53 -0.02
N VAL A 403 -9.21 18.53 0.67
CA VAL A 403 -10.30 18.32 1.63
C VAL A 403 -11.60 17.96 0.92
N LYS A 404 -12.02 18.71 -0.10
CA LYS A 404 -13.31 18.46 -0.78
C LYS A 404 -13.37 17.12 -1.51
N LEU A 405 -12.27 16.73 -2.17
CA LEU A 405 -12.21 15.48 -2.92
C LEU A 405 -12.07 14.28 -1.97
N THR A 406 -11.24 14.37 -0.93
CA THR A 406 -11.14 13.27 0.05
C THR A 406 -12.41 13.11 0.88
N ASP A 407 -13.17 14.18 1.15
CA ASP A 407 -14.49 14.07 1.77
C ASP A 407 -15.45 13.22 0.94
N ARG A 408 -15.49 13.50 -0.37
CA ARG A 408 -16.46 12.90 -1.29
C ARG A 408 -16.08 11.50 -1.77
N TYR A 409 -14.79 11.25 -2.00
CA TYR A 409 -14.31 10.04 -2.67
C TYR A 409 -13.63 9.04 -1.72
N VAL A 410 -13.16 9.47 -0.55
CA VAL A 410 -12.45 8.62 0.43
C VAL A 410 -13.28 8.54 1.72
N ALA A 411 -14.20 7.57 1.78
CA ALA A 411 -15.17 7.43 2.87
C ALA A 411 -14.75 6.47 3.99
N ASP A 412 -13.78 5.59 3.72
CA ASP A 412 -13.26 4.60 4.66
C ASP A 412 -12.34 5.18 5.74
N ARG A 413 -11.80 6.38 5.49
CA ARG A 413 -10.91 7.11 6.39
C ARG A 413 -11.58 8.38 6.94
N GLN A 414 -11.06 8.86 8.06
CA GLN A 414 -11.58 10.02 8.77
C GLN A 414 -10.67 11.25 8.60
N PHE A 415 -11.23 12.44 8.83
CA PHE A 415 -10.45 13.67 8.89
C PHE A 415 -9.76 13.85 10.25
N PRO A 416 -8.54 14.43 10.27
CA PRO A 416 -7.82 15.06 9.15
C PRO A 416 -6.92 14.12 8.32
N ASP A 417 -6.65 12.90 8.78
CA ASP A 417 -5.68 11.96 8.19
C ASP A 417 -5.79 11.81 6.67
N LYS A 418 -6.99 11.53 6.15
CA LYS A 418 -7.19 11.33 4.70
C LYS A 418 -6.80 12.53 3.84
N ALA A 419 -6.89 13.76 4.37
CA ALA A 419 -6.52 14.97 3.65
C ALA A 419 -5.01 15.22 3.68
N ILE A 420 -4.36 14.87 4.79
CA ILE A 420 -2.90 14.97 4.95
C ILE A 420 -2.22 13.94 4.06
N ASP A 421 -2.71 12.70 4.04
CA ASP A 421 -2.21 11.63 3.17
C ASP A 421 -2.31 12.03 1.69
N ALA A 422 -3.43 12.62 1.28
CA ALA A 422 -3.58 13.15 -0.07
C ALA A 422 -2.61 14.31 -0.37
N LEU A 423 -2.34 15.20 0.59
CA LEU A 423 -1.37 16.28 0.42
C LEU A 423 0.06 15.74 0.24
N ASP A 424 0.43 14.76 1.06
CA ASP A 424 1.75 14.11 1.05
C ASP A 424 1.99 13.36 -0.27
N GLU A 425 1.02 12.53 -0.70
CA GLU A 425 1.12 11.78 -1.95
C GLU A 425 1.13 12.70 -3.18
N VAL A 426 0.41 13.83 -3.16
CA VAL A 426 0.51 14.87 -4.21
C VAL A 426 1.91 15.47 -4.25
N GLY A 427 2.49 15.80 -3.09
CA GLY A 427 3.86 16.31 -2.99
C GLY A 427 4.86 15.35 -3.62
N ALA A 428 4.84 14.10 -3.18
CA ALA A 428 5.72 13.06 -3.70
C ALA A 428 5.55 12.84 -5.21
N LYS A 429 4.32 12.82 -5.71
CA LYS A 429 4.02 12.58 -7.13
C LYS A 429 4.43 13.75 -8.02
N VAL A 430 4.15 14.98 -7.61
CA VAL A 430 4.55 16.19 -8.34
C VAL A 430 6.07 16.32 -8.33
N HIS A 431 6.72 16.05 -7.19
CA HIS A 431 8.17 16.01 -7.10
C HIS A 431 8.77 15.03 -8.12
N LEU A 432 8.30 13.77 -8.14
CA LEU A 432 8.79 12.76 -9.08
C LEU A 432 8.55 13.12 -10.55
N ARG A 433 7.49 13.86 -10.88
CA ARG A 433 7.26 14.39 -12.25
C ARG A 433 8.22 15.53 -12.59
N GLY A 434 8.57 16.36 -11.61
CA GLY A 434 9.52 17.46 -11.75
C GLY A 434 10.97 16.98 -11.92
N VAL A 435 11.30 15.78 -11.41
CA VAL A 435 12.60 15.14 -11.65
C VAL A 435 12.67 14.63 -13.10
N GLN A 436 13.05 15.51 -14.02
CA GLN A 436 13.42 15.13 -15.38
C GLN A 436 14.85 14.60 -15.38
N VAL A 437 15.00 13.34 -15.75
CA VAL A 437 16.32 12.78 -16.06
C VAL A 437 16.84 13.46 -17.33
N PRO A 438 18.02 14.11 -17.31
CA PRO A 438 18.55 14.75 -18.51
C PRO A 438 18.66 13.76 -19.67
N PRO A 439 18.23 14.12 -20.89
CA PRO A 439 18.33 13.21 -22.04
C PRO A 439 19.78 12.79 -22.31
N GLU A 440 20.74 13.68 -22.03
CA GLU A 440 22.17 13.40 -22.09
C GLU A 440 22.60 12.24 -21.16
N LEU A 441 21.98 12.10 -20.00
CA LEU A 441 22.26 10.99 -19.08
C LEU A 441 21.77 9.66 -19.67
N VAL A 442 20.56 9.64 -20.21
CA VAL A 442 19.95 8.45 -20.81
C VAL A 442 20.74 7.99 -22.03
N GLU A 443 21.21 8.92 -22.86
CA GLU A 443 22.08 8.61 -24.01
C GLU A 443 23.43 8.03 -23.56
N ALA A 444 24.08 8.64 -22.56
CA ALA A 444 25.35 8.16 -22.02
C ALA A 444 25.24 6.77 -21.35
N GLU A 445 24.14 6.49 -20.64
CA GLU A 445 23.86 5.18 -20.05
C GLU A 445 23.63 4.10 -21.12
N ASN A 446 22.88 4.41 -22.18
CA ASN A 446 22.68 3.50 -23.31
C ASN A 446 23.99 3.19 -24.03
N GLU A 447 24.83 4.21 -24.26
CA GLU A 447 26.15 4.01 -24.86
C GLU A 447 27.06 3.15 -23.97
N LEU A 448 27.00 3.36 -22.65
CA LEU A 448 27.73 2.56 -21.67
C LEU A 448 27.32 1.09 -21.70
N GLU A 449 26.02 0.79 -21.80
CA GLU A 449 25.53 -0.58 -21.96
C GLU A 449 26.02 -1.22 -23.27
N GLU A 450 25.97 -0.49 -24.38
CA GLU A 450 26.48 -0.99 -25.65
C GLU A 450 27.97 -1.32 -25.58
N VAL A 451 28.77 -0.44 -24.99
CA VAL A 451 30.22 -0.65 -24.84
C VAL A 451 30.49 -1.84 -23.92
N LYS A 452 29.72 -2.02 -22.83
CA LYS A 452 29.79 -3.21 -21.97
C LYS A 452 29.50 -4.50 -22.75
N LYS A 453 28.48 -4.51 -23.60
CA LYS A 453 28.15 -5.66 -24.48
C LYS A 453 29.26 -5.92 -25.51
N LYS A 454 29.75 -4.87 -26.19
CA LYS A 454 30.85 -4.96 -27.17
C LYS A 454 32.14 -5.48 -26.53
N LYS A 455 32.48 -5.02 -25.32
CA LYS A 455 33.60 -5.54 -24.51
C LYS A 455 33.44 -7.02 -24.21
N GLN A 456 32.28 -7.45 -23.70
CA GLN A 456 32.02 -8.86 -23.40
C GLN A 456 32.13 -9.76 -24.64
N ASN A 457 31.63 -9.30 -25.79
CA ASN A 457 31.75 -10.03 -27.05
C ASN A 457 33.21 -10.10 -27.54
N ALA A 458 33.98 -9.01 -27.43
CA ALA A 458 35.41 -9.01 -27.77
C ALA A 458 36.21 -9.99 -26.89
N VAL A 459 35.90 -10.05 -25.59
CA VAL A 459 36.49 -11.03 -24.66
C VAL A 459 36.10 -12.47 -25.02
N LYS A 460 34.83 -12.73 -25.34
CA LYS A 460 34.36 -14.05 -25.79
C LYS A 460 35.08 -14.52 -27.07
N ASN A 461 35.34 -13.59 -27.98
CA ASN A 461 36.03 -13.86 -29.25
C ASN A 461 37.57 -13.82 -29.11
N GLN A 462 38.11 -13.75 -27.89
CA GLN A 462 39.55 -13.69 -27.60
C GLN A 462 40.28 -12.52 -28.29
N ASN A 463 39.56 -11.46 -28.66
CA ASN A 463 40.15 -10.26 -29.23
C ASN A 463 40.48 -9.26 -28.11
N PHE A 464 41.64 -9.46 -27.48
CA PHE A 464 42.05 -8.74 -26.28
C PHE A 464 42.36 -7.25 -26.54
N GLU A 465 42.87 -6.90 -27.72
CA GLU A 465 43.13 -5.50 -28.09
C GLU A 465 41.83 -4.70 -28.23
N LEU A 466 40.83 -5.24 -28.92
CA LEU A 466 39.50 -4.60 -28.99
C LEU A 466 38.85 -4.53 -27.61
N ALA A 467 38.98 -5.58 -26.79
CA ALA A 467 38.45 -5.58 -25.43
C ALA A 467 39.09 -4.49 -24.54
N ALA A 468 40.40 -4.23 -24.69
CA ALA A 468 41.08 -3.13 -24.00
C ALA A 468 40.54 -1.77 -24.44
N SER A 469 40.37 -1.54 -25.75
CA SER A 469 39.80 -0.28 -26.27
C SER A 469 38.39 0.00 -25.75
N PHE A 470 37.53 -1.03 -25.64
CA PHE A 470 36.20 -0.90 -25.06
C PHE A 470 36.23 -0.72 -23.54
N ARG A 471 37.22 -1.27 -22.84
CA ARG A 471 37.42 -1.03 -21.40
C ARG A 471 37.74 0.44 -21.14
N ASP A 472 38.65 1.03 -21.92
CA ASP A 472 39.03 2.44 -21.74
C ASP A 472 37.85 3.36 -22.03
N ARG A 473 37.10 3.09 -23.10
CA ARG A 473 35.85 3.82 -23.42
C ARG A 473 34.79 3.66 -22.33
N GLN A 474 34.67 2.48 -21.73
CA GLN A 474 33.75 2.25 -20.61
C GLN A 474 34.11 3.13 -19.41
N VAL A 475 35.39 3.24 -19.04
CA VAL A 475 35.83 4.07 -17.90
C VAL A 475 35.50 5.55 -18.13
N VAL A 476 35.71 6.04 -19.36
CA VAL A 476 35.35 7.43 -19.73
C VAL A 476 33.85 7.66 -19.63
N LEU A 477 33.02 6.74 -20.16
CA LEU A 477 31.57 6.84 -20.10
C LEU A 477 31.04 6.72 -18.66
N GLU A 478 31.60 5.85 -17.82
CA GLU A 478 31.24 5.73 -16.40
C GLU A 478 31.51 7.02 -15.64
N LYS A 479 32.64 7.68 -15.93
CA LYS A 479 32.94 9.00 -15.36
C LYS A 479 31.96 10.07 -15.86
N THR A 480 31.66 10.08 -17.15
CA THR A 480 30.74 11.05 -17.76
C THR A 480 29.32 10.91 -17.17
N VAL A 481 28.83 9.68 -17.00
CA VAL A 481 27.56 9.38 -16.33
C VAL A 481 27.57 9.89 -14.88
N ALA A 482 28.64 9.66 -14.13
CA ALA A 482 28.77 10.13 -12.76
C ALA A 482 28.76 11.67 -12.67
N ASP A 483 29.51 12.35 -13.55
CA ASP A 483 29.58 13.81 -13.60
C ASP A 483 28.20 14.41 -13.95
N ILE A 484 27.49 13.86 -14.94
CA ILE A 484 26.13 14.30 -15.32
C ILE A 484 25.14 14.05 -14.18
N GLN A 485 25.21 12.91 -13.48
CA GLN A 485 24.36 12.61 -12.33
C GLN A 485 24.59 13.60 -11.18
N GLU A 486 25.84 13.96 -10.90
CA GLU A 486 26.17 14.93 -9.86
C GLU A 486 25.68 16.33 -10.21
N MET A 487 25.84 16.76 -11.47
CA MET A 487 25.29 18.02 -11.97
C MET A 487 23.76 18.05 -11.90
N ALA A 488 23.08 16.97 -12.32
CA ALA A 488 21.63 16.86 -12.29
C ALA A 488 21.09 16.93 -10.85
N LYS A 489 21.75 16.23 -9.91
CA LYS A 489 21.36 16.21 -8.49
C LYS A 489 21.48 17.58 -7.83
N ASN A 490 22.52 18.34 -8.18
CA ASN A 490 22.72 19.68 -7.65
C ASN A 490 21.75 20.70 -8.27
N GLY A 491 21.42 20.58 -9.56
CA GLY A 491 20.46 21.45 -10.24
C GLY A 491 19.00 21.20 -9.87
N SER A 492 18.62 19.96 -9.55
CA SER A 492 17.24 19.59 -9.20
C SER A 492 16.82 20.03 -7.79
N MET A 493 17.76 20.33 -6.90
CA MET A 493 17.45 20.75 -5.52
C MET A 493 16.88 22.17 -5.41
N GLU A 494 17.03 23.02 -6.44
CA GLU A 494 16.60 24.42 -6.39
C GLU A 494 15.23 24.69 -7.05
N THR A 495 14.69 23.74 -7.82
CA THR A 495 13.44 23.95 -8.57
C THR A 495 12.21 23.47 -7.80
N PHE A 496 11.44 24.41 -7.26
CA PHE A 496 10.11 24.13 -6.74
C PHE A 496 9.12 23.94 -7.89
N THR A 497 8.35 22.85 -7.85
CA THR A 497 7.24 22.61 -8.79
C THR A 497 5.92 22.97 -8.11
N ASP A 498 5.00 23.65 -8.81
CA ASP A 498 3.70 24.01 -8.25
C ASP A 498 2.71 22.83 -8.36
N ALA A 499 2.08 22.44 -7.25
CA ALA A 499 1.01 21.46 -7.20
C ALA A 499 -0.36 22.13 -7.40
N THR A 500 -1.11 21.60 -8.37
CA THR A 500 -2.41 22.12 -8.78
C THR A 500 -3.56 21.26 -8.25
N ALA A 501 -4.79 21.79 -8.29
CA ALA A 501 -5.98 21.01 -7.97
C ALA A 501 -6.19 19.79 -8.90
N GLU A 502 -5.66 19.83 -10.13
CA GLU A 502 -5.69 18.68 -11.03
C GLU A 502 -4.79 17.55 -10.53
N ASP A 503 -3.61 17.86 -10.01
CA ASP A 503 -2.71 16.85 -9.41
C ASP A 503 -3.34 16.17 -8.20
N VAL A 504 -4.07 16.95 -7.38
CA VAL A 504 -4.85 16.41 -6.27
C VAL A 504 -5.93 15.46 -6.77
N ALA A 505 -6.71 15.86 -7.77
CA ALA A 505 -7.71 14.96 -8.36
C ALA A 505 -7.08 13.69 -8.93
N ASN A 506 -5.88 13.79 -9.53
CA ASN A 506 -5.13 12.65 -10.02
C ASN A 506 -4.77 11.66 -8.90
N VAL A 507 -4.31 12.16 -7.75
CA VAL A 507 -3.91 11.35 -6.60
C VAL A 507 -5.12 10.74 -5.90
N VAL A 508 -6.14 11.55 -5.58
CA VAL A 508 -7.37 11.04 -4.97
C VAL A 508 -8.03 10.00 -5.86
N SER A 509 -7.87 10.08 -7.18
CA SER A 509 -8.33 9.03 -8.08
C SER A 509 -7.66 7.68 -7.85
N VAL A 510 -6.36 7.69 -7.59
CA VAL A 510 -5.58 6.48 -7.32
C VAL A 510 -5.90 5.97 -5.93
N MET A 511 -5.95 6.85 -4.92
CA MET A 511 -6.30 6.50 -3.53
C MET A 511 -7.68 5.85 -3.43
N ALA A 512 -8.69 6.43 -4.10
CA ALA A 512 -10.05 5.92 -4.09
C ALA A 512 -10.28 4.78 -5.11
N GLY A 513 -9.32 4.53 -6.01
CA GLY A 513 -9.46 3.59 -7.12
C GLY A 513 -10.49 4.02 -8.19
N VAL A 514 -10.80 5.32 -8.28
CA VAL A 514 -11.91 5.86 -9.06
C VAL A 514 -11.47 7.11 -9.83
N PRO A 515 -11.77 7.28 -11.13
CA PRO A 515 -11.37 8.47 -11.88
C PRO A 515 -12.06 9.77 -11.41
N VAL A 516 -11.37 10.62 -10.62
CA VAL A 516 -11.82 11.95 -10.15
C VAL A 516 -11.52 13.05 -11.17
N GLN A 517 -10.57 12.85 -12.09
CA GLN A 517 -10.06 13.86 -13.02
C GLN A 517 -11.03 14.37 -14.11
N LYS A 518 -12.26 13.84 -14.21
CA LYS A 518 -13.16 14.13 -15.35
C LYS A 518 -14.33 15.08 -15.02
N VAL A 519 -14.42 15.58 -13.78
CA VAL A 519 -15.70 15.86 -13.10
C VAL A 519 -16.26 17.28 -13.30
N SER A 520 -16.18 17.88 -14.50
CA SER A 520 -17.17 18.95 -14.76
C SER A 520 -17.54 19.11 -16.23
N GLN A 521 -16.58 19.43 -17.10
CA GLN A 521 -16.93 19.74 -18.50
C GLN A 521 -16.98 18.48 -19.38
N LYS A 522 -15.93 17.64 -19.35
CA LYS A 522 -15.90 16.40 -20.16
C LYS A 522 -16.91 15.35 -19.71
N GLU A 523 -17.25 15.25 -18.41
CA GLU A 523 -18.27 14.32 -17.93
C GLU A 523 -19.67 14.73 -18.40
N ASN A 524 -19.98 16.03 -18.41
CA ASN A 524 -21.25 16.53 -18.95
C ASN A 524 -21.40 16.24 -20.45
N ASP A 525 -20.33 16.42 -21.23
CA ASP A 525 -20.33 16.06 -22.65
C ASP A 525 -20.51 14.54 -22.85
N LYS A 526 -19.82 13.72 -22.06
CA LYS A 526 -20.02 12.26 -22.07
C LYS A 526 -21.45 11.87 -21.71
N LEU A 527 -22.04 12.49 -20.69
CA LEU A 527 -23.42 12.24 -20.29
C LEU A 527 -24.40 12.64 -21.38
N LYS A 528 -24.14 13.73 -22.11
CA LYS A 528 -24.96 14.22 -23.21
C LYS A 528 -25.04 13.22 -24.36
N ASP A 529 -23.90 12.63 -24.74
CA ASP A 529 -23.81 11.70 -25.88
C ASP A 529 -24.03 10.23 -25.49
N MET A 530 -24.11 9.92 -24.19
CA MET A 530 -24.25 8.57 -23.65
C MET A 530 -25.42 7.78 -24.27
N ALA A 531 -26.58 8.42 -24.45
CA ALA A 531 -27.75 7.75 -25.02
C ALA A 531 -27.50 7.27 -26.46
N ALA A 532 -26.84 8.10 -27.28
CA ALA A 532 -26.53 7.78 -28.67
C ALA A 532 -25.49 6.66 -28.75
N GLN A 533 -24.46 6.70 -27.90
CA GLN A 533 -23.45 5.65 -27.84
C GLN A 533 -24.04 4.30 -27.41
N LEU A 534 -24.86 4.29 -26.35
CA LEU A 534 -25.52 3.07 -25.88
C LEU A 534 -26.50 2.48 -26.90
N MET A 535 -27.15 3.31 -27.73
CA MET A 535 -28.04 2.81 -28.81
C MET A 535 -27.28 2.13 -29.95
N ASN A 536 -26.01 2.47 -30.18
CA ASN A 536 -25.19 1.78 -31.17
C ASN A 536 -24.83 0.35 -30.73
N ASP A 537 -24.69 0.14 -29.43
CA ASP A 537 -24.34 -1.17 -28.85
C ASP A 537 -25.57 -2.00 -28.49
N VAL A 538 -26.62 -1.38 -27.91
CA VAL A 538 -27.82 -2.07 -27.44
C VAL A 538 -28.91 -2.01 -28.50
N VAL A 539 -29.08 -3.12 -29.21
CA VAL A 539 -29.99 -3.22 -30.34
C VAL A 539 -31.45 -3.33 -29.90
N ALA A 540 -32.34 -2.54 -30.54
CA ALA A 540 -33.80 -2.61 -30.43
C ALA A 540 -34.36 -2.35 -29.02
N GLN A 541 -33.64 -1.56 -28.20
CA GLN A 541 -34.08 -1.18 -26.84
C GLN A 541 -33.97 0.33 -26.60
N ASP A 542 -34.18 1.14 -27.64
CA ASP A 542 -33.95 2.59 -27.61
C ASP A 542 -34.76 3.30 -26.52
N ALA A 543 -36.01 2.86 -26.29
CA ALA A 543 -36.87 3.43 -25.26
C ALA A 543 -36.34 3.15 -23.85
N ALA A 544 -35.81 1.95 -23.61
CA ALA A 544 -35.17 1.59 -22.35
C ALA A 544 -33.91 2.42 -22.12
N VAL A 545 -33.03 2.50 -23.12
CA VAL A 545 -31.80 3.31 -23.07
C VAL A 545 -32.10 4.78 -22.76
N LYS A 546 -33.05 5.41 -23.48
CA LYS A 546 -33.43 6.82 -23.25
C LYS A 546 -33.90 7.07 -21.82
N LYS A 547 -34.74 6.18 -21.28
CA LYS A 547 -35.26 6.32 -19.92
C LYS A 547 -34.16 6.19 -18.87
N THR A 548 -33.31 5.16 -18.98
CA THR A 548 -32.19 4.94 -18.07
C THR A 548 -31.24 6.14 -18.07
N VAL A 549 -30.78 6.57 -19.24
CA VAL A 549 -29.83 7.68 -19.36
C VAL A 549 -30.43 8.99 -18.85
N LYS A 550 -31.71 9.28 -19.15
CA LYS A 550 -32.37 10.48 -18.66
C LYS A 550 -32.49 10.50 -17.13
N ALA A 551 -32.75 9.35 -16.50
CA ALA A 551 -32.78 9.25 -15.04
C ALA A 551 -31.39 9.49 -14.42
N ILE A 552 -30.34 8.89 -15.00
CA ILE A 552 -28.95 9.08 -14.55
C ILE A 552 -28.52 10.55 -14.71
N GLN A 553 -28.84 11.19 -15.83
CA GLN A 553 -28.54 12.60 -16.08
C GLN A 553 -29.18 13.51 -15.02
N ARG A 554 -30.44 13.27 -14.63
CA ARG A 554 -31.12 14.05 -13.58
C ARG A 554 -30.35 13.97 -12.25
N ASN A 555 -29.98 12.76 -11.85
CA ASN A 555 -29.32 12.54 -10.55
C ASN A 555 -27.88 13.08 -10.54
N ARG A 556 -27.16 12.96 -11.67
CA ARG A 556 -25.76 13.39 -11.77
C ARG A 556 -25.58 14.91 -11.86
N LEU A 557 -26.58 15.64 -12.37
CA LEU A 557 -26.59 17.11 -12.40
C LEU A 557 -26.92 17.75 -11.04
N GLY A 558 -26.96 16.96 -9.95
CA GLY A 558 -27.17 17.46 -8.59
C GLY A 558 -28.62 17.88 -8.30
N LEU A 559 -29.58 17.43 -9.11
CA LEU A 559 -31.02 17.69 -8.89
C LEU A 559 -31.63 16.73 -7.85
N ARG A 560 -30.85 15.81 -7.30
CA ARG A 560 -31.25 14.83 -6.27
C ARG A 560 -30.30 14.91 -5.07
N ASP A 561 -30.79 14.45 -3.92
CA ASP A 561 -30.01 14.36 -2.68
C ASP A 561 -28.71 13.54 -2.88
N PRO A 562 -27.54 14.08 -2.48
CA PRO A 562 -26.25 13.38 -2.57
C PRO A 562 -26.17 12.04 -1.82
N HIS A 563 -27.06 11.79 -0.86
CA HIS A 563 -27.06 10.57 -0.05
C HIS A 563 -27.84 9.42 -0.70
N HIS A 564 -28.36 9.57 -1.91
CA HIS A 564 -29.07 8.49 -2.60
C HIS A 564 -28.18 7.86 -3.70
N PRO A 565 -28.40 6.60 -4.08
CA PRO A 565 -27.73 6.00 -5.22
C PRO A 565 -27.91 6.83 -6.50
N ILE A 566 -26.92 6.78 -7.41
CA ILE A 566 -26.95 7.50 -8.70
C ILE A 566 -28.19 7.13 -9.51
N GLY A 567 -28.66 5.90 -9.40
CA GLY A 567 -29.93 5.48 -9.99
C GLY A 567 -30.38 4.13 -9.46
N ALA A 568 -31.70 4.00 -9.26
CA ALA A 568 -32.36 2.77 -8.85
C ALA A 568 -33.40 2.35 -9.90
N PHE A 569 -33.13 1.26 -10.60
CA PHE A 569 -33.88 0.83 -11.78
C PHE A 569 -34.44 -0.57 -11.63
N MET A 570 -35.66 -0.77 -12.12
CA MET A 570 -36.26 -2.11 -12.31
C MET A 570 -36.37 -2.40 -13.80
N PHE A 571 -35.60 -3.37 -14.29
CA PHE A 571 -35.58 -3.84 -15.67
C PHE A 571 -36.54 -5.01 -15.86
N LEU A 572 -37.61 -4.78 -16.60
CA LEU A 572 -38.68 -5.74 -16.87
C LEU A 572 -38.61 -6.21 -18.31
N GLY A 573 -38.70 -7.52 -18.53
CA GLY A 573 -38.70 -8.10 -19.87
C GLY A 573 -38.40 -9.60 -19.84
N PRO A 574 -38.58 -10.33 -20.95
CA PRO A 574 -38.25 -11.74 -21.01
C PRO A 574 -36.74 -11.97 -20.86
N THR A 575 -36.33 -13.22 -20.64
CA THR A 575 -34.90 -13.56 -20.59
C THR A 575 -34.28 -13.40 -21.98
N GLY A 576 -33.02 -12.95 -22.03
CA GLY A 576 -32.26 -12.86 -23.30
C GLY A 576 -32.59 -11.67 -24.21
N VAL A 577 -33.32 -10.65 -23.74
CA VAL A 577 -33.61 -9.42 -24.52
C VAL A 577 -32.57 -8.29 -24.36
N GLY A 578 -31.61 -8.45 -23.44
CA GLY A 578 -30.52 -7.47 -23.25
C GLY A 578 -30.51 -6.69 -21.93
N LYS A 579 -31.34 -7.05 -20.94
CA LYS A 579 -31.36 -6.42 -19.60
C LYS A 579 -29.96 -6.31 -18.97
N THR A 580 -29.28 -7.43 -18.82
CA THR A 580 -27.91 -7.51 -18.26
C THR A 580 -26.86 -6.90 -19.21
N TYR A 581 -27.11 -6.92 -20.52
CA TYR A 581 -26.19 -6.35 -21.51
C TYR A 581 -26.18 -4.82 -21.43
N LEU A 582 -27.34 -4.18 -21.28
CA LEU A 582 -27.43 -2.74 -21.03
C LEU A 582 -26.68 -2.34 -19.76
N ALA A 583 -26.81 -3.12 -18.69
CA ALA A 583 -26.06 -2.87 -17.45
C ALA A 583 -24.54 -2.91 -17.68
N LYS A 584 -24.03 -3.93 -18.39
CA LYS A 584 -22.59 -4.02 -18.71
C LYS A 584 -22.09 -2.84 -19.55
N LYS A 585 -22.85 -2.45 -20.57
CA LYS A 585 -22.50 -1.29 -21.41
C LYS A 585 -22.57 0.03 -20.64
N LEU A 586 -23.54 0.15 -19.74
CA LEU A 586 -23.62 1.30 -18.85
C LEU A 586 -22.39 1.39 -17.93
N ALA A 587 -21.91 0.27 -17.38
CA ALA A 587 -20.69 0.24 -16.56
C ALA A 587 -19.46 0.68 -17.37
N GLU A 588 -19.29 0.17 -18.59
CA GLU A 588 -18.21 0.55 -19.51
C GLU A 588 -18.21 2.06 -19.80
N HIS A 589 -19.38 2.66 -20.04
CA HIS A 589 -19.48 4.11 -20.31
C HIS A 589 -19.30 4.99 -19.08
N MET A 590 -19.79 4.56 -17.92
CA MET A 590 -19.80 5.37 -16.69
C MET A 590 -18.55 5.21 -15.84
N PHE A 591 -18.12 3.97 -15.62
CA PHE A 591 -17.02 3.62 -14.72
C PHE A 591 -15.73 3.26 -15.48
N GLY A 592 -15.85 2.96 -16.78
CA GLY A 592 -14.71 2.72 -17.67
C GLY A 592 -14.38 1.25 -17.85
N SER A 593 -14.90 0.36 -16.99
CA SER A 593 -14.79 -1.08 -17.14
C SER A 593 -16.15 -1.76 -17.15
N ALA A 594 -16.27 -2.82 -17.94
CA ALA A 594 -17.43 -3.71 -17.90
C ALA A 594 -17.44 -4.61 -16.65
N ASP A 595 -16.30 -4.72 -15.95
CA ASP A 595 -16.12 -5.54 -14.74
C ASP A 595 -16.56 -4.80 -13.46
N ASP A 596 -16.87 -3.50 -13.54
CA ASP A 596 -17.42 -2.69 -12.44
C ASP A 596 -18.91 -3.02 -12.16
N ILE A 597 -19.31 -4.27 -12.42
CA ILE A 597 -20.65 -4.80 -12.18
C ILE A 597 -20.62 -5.83 -11.05
N ILE A 598 -21.23 -5.49 -9.92
CA ILE A 598 -21.46 -6.38 -8.81
C ILE A 598 -22.75 -7.16 -9.10
N ARG A 599 -22.60 -8.32 -9.74
CA ARG A 599 -23.73 -9.19 -10.04
C ARG A 599 -24.05 -10.12 -8.87
N ILE A 600 -25.33 -10.16 -8.48
CA ILE A 600 -25.86 -11.04 -7.45
C ILE A 600 -27.14 -11.71 -7.97
N ASP A 601 -27.17 -13.05 -7.94
CA ASP A 601 -28.35 -13.83 -8.31
C ASP A 601 -29.29 -13.96 -7.10
N MET A 602 -30.49 -13.42 -7.21
CA MET A 602 -31.47 -13.41 -6.11
C MET A 602 -32.09 -14.78 -5.86
N SER A 603 -31.92 -15.74 -6.77
CA SER A 603 -32.32 -17.13 -6.55
C SER A 603 -31.54 -17.79 -5.40
N GLU A 604 -30.31 -17.37 -5.13
CA GLU A 604 -29.52 -17.87 -3.99
C GLU A 604 -30.06 -17.36 -2.63
N TYR A 605 -30.86 -16.30 -2.65
CA TYR A 605 -31.38 -15.61 -1.46
C TYR A 605 -32.89 -15.76 -1.28
N SER A 606 -33.46 -16.85 -1.81
CA SER A 606 -34.86 -17.20 -1.61
C SER A 606 -35.18 -17.57 -0.16
N GLU A 607 -34.18 -18.04 0.59
CA GLU A 607 -34.30 -18.43 1.99
C GLU A 607 -33.85 -17.32 2.94
N SER A 608 -34.57 -17.17 4.05
CA SER A 608 -34.36 -16.06 5.00
C SER A 608 -33.00 -16.04 5.69
N PHE A 609 -32.30 -17.18 5.76
CA PHE A 609 -30.97 -17.27 6.38
C PHE A 609 -29.83 -16.97 5.40
N ASN A 610 -30.03 -17.12 4.09
CA ASN A 610 -29.02 -16.72 3.10
C ASN A 610 -28.88 -15.20 2.99
N THR A 611 -29.89 -14.43 3.41
CA THR A 611 -29.82 -12.96 3.45
C THR A 611 -28.64 -12.45 4.29
N SER A 612 -28.23 -13.15 5.35
CA SER A 612 -27.05 -12.75 6.13
C SER A 612 -25.74 -12.86 5.33
N ARG A 613 -25.68 -13.66 4.26
CA ARG A 613 -24.49 -13.71 3.38
C ARG A 613 -24.33 -12.43 2.55
N LEU A 614 -25.40 -11.67 2.30
CA LEU A 614 -25.32 -10.38 1.58
C LEU A 614 -24.66 -9.31 2.43
N ILE A 615 -25.06 -9.25 3.70
CA ILE A 615 -24.71 -8.17 4.63
C ILE A 615 -23.54 -8.56 5.53
N GLY A 616 -23.31 -9.85 5.78
CA GLY A 616 -22.37 -10.35 6.79
C GLY A 616 -23.13 -11.05 7.93
N ALA A 617 -22.55 -12.12 8.46
CA ALA A 617 -23.13 -12.80 9.61
C ALA A 617 -22.97 -11.92 10.87
N PRO A 618 -23.97 -11.85 11.76
CA PRO A 618 -23.83 -11.12 13.02
C PRO A 618 -22.84 -11.81 13.97
N PRO A 619 -22.33 -11.11 15.01
CA PRO A 619 -21.41 -11.67 16.00
C PRO A 619 -21.93 -12.99 16.60
N GLY A 620 -21.08 -14.03 16.59
CA GLY A 620 -21.39 -15.35 17.15
C GLY A 620 -21.90 -16.40 16.16
N TYR A 621 -22.02 -16.07 14.86
CA TYR A 621 -22.37 -17.03 13.80
C TYR A 621 -21.16 -17.40 12.94
N VAL A 622 -21.17 -18.61 12.34
CA VAL A 622 -20.10 -19.07 11.42
C VAL A 622 -20.04 -18.13 10.22
N GLY A 623 -18.84 -17.58 9.96
CA GLY A 623 -18.63 -16.58 8.89
C GLY A 623 -18.69 -15.13 9.36
N TYR A 624 -18.72 -14.86 10.67
CA TYR A 624 -18.68 -13.50 11.24
C TYR A 624 -17.49 -12.65 10.75
N GLU A 625 -16.31 -13.27 10.57
CA GLU A 625 -15.12 -12.57 10.07
C GLU A 625 -15.13 -12.34 8.55
N GLN A 626 -16.03 -13.02 7.82
CA GLN A 626 -16.23 -12.81 6.39
C GLN A 626 -17.32 -11.75 6.21
N GLY A 627 -16.93 -10.54 5.83
CA GLY A 627 -17.88 -9.46 5.51
C GLY A 627 -18.88 -9.87 4.43
N GLY A 628 -20.00 -9.15 4.33
CA GLY A 628 -21.07 -9.53 3.40
C GLY A 628 -20.67 -9.50 1.93
N GLN A 629 -21.23 -10.39 1.13
CA GLN A 629 -20.93 -10.47 -0.31
C GLN A 629 -21.29 -9.20 -1.08
N LEU A 630 -22.32 -8.46 -0.66
CA LEU A 630 -22.70 -7.18 -1.25
C LEU A 630 -21.91 -6.05 -0.60
N THR A 631 -21.93 -5.98 0.72
CA THR A 631 -21.31 -4.90 1.52
C THR A 631 -19.80 -4.80 1.29
N GLU A 632 -19.07 -5.91 1.27
CA GLU A 632 -17.61 -5.90 1.00
C GLU A 632 -17.29 -5.49 -0.44
N LYS A 633 -18.05 -6.01 -1.42
CA LYS A 633 -17.80 -5.68 -2.84
C LYS A 633 -18.06 -4.19 -3.11
N VAL A 634 -19.13 -3.64 -2.55
CA VAL A 634 -19.44 -2.21 -2.68
C VAL A 634 -18.44 -1.36 -1.89
N ARG A 635 -18.00 -1.79 -0.71
CA ARG A 635 -16.93 -1.07 0.03
C ARG A 635 -15.62 -0.99 -0.76
N ARG A 636 -15.25 -2.07 -1.45
CA ARG A 636 -14.03 -2.10 -2.30
C ARG A 636 -14.21 -1.36 -3.63
N HIS A 637 -15.42 -1.39 -4.19
CA HIS A 637 -15.76 -0.75 -5.46
C HIS A 637 -17.04 0.09 -5.32
N PRO A 638 -16.96 1.28 -4.68
CA PRO A 638 -18.13 2.11 -4.42
C PRO A 638 -18.76 2.72 -5.68
N TYR A 639 -18.00 2.77 -6.78
CA TYR A 639 -18.45 3.21 -8.10
C TYR A 639 -18.70 1.99 -8.97
N SER A 640 -19.87 1.40 -8.81
CA SER A 640 -20.22 0.17 -9.48
C SER A 640 -21.71 0.07 -9.78
N ILE A 641 -22.04 -0.83 -10.69
CA ILE A 641 -23.42 -1.24 -10.93
C ILE A 641 -23.71 -2.46 -10.07
N VAL A 642 -24.63 -2.33 -9.11
CA VAL A 642 -25.16 -3.45 -8.34
C VAL A 642 -26.31 -4.06 -9.14
N LEU A 643 -26.06 -5.20 -9.78
CA LEU A 643 -27.04 -5.94 -10.57
C LEU A 643 -27.65 -7.07 -9.75
N LEU A 644 -28.90 -6.91 -9.36
CA LEU A 644 -29.72 -7.90 -8.65
C LEU A 644 -30.60 -8.64 -9.66
N ASP A 645 -30.16 -9.84 -10.07
CA ASP A 645 -30.83 -10.63 -11.12
C ASP A 645 -31.99 -11.43 -10.52
N GLU A 646 -33.14 -11.47 -11.20
CA GLU A 646 -34.35 -12.23 -10.79
C GLU A 646 -34.87 -11.88 -9.40
N ILE A 647 -35.01 -10.58 -9.12
CA ILE A 647 -35.38 -10.04 -7.80
C ILE A 647 -36.70 -10.60 -7.24
N GLU A 648 -37.62 -11.07 -8.09
CA GLU A 648 -38.86 -11.74 -7.66
C GLU A 648 -38.64 -13.07 -6.91
N LYS A 649 -37.43 -13.65 -6.96
CA LYS A 649 -37.06 -14.88 -6.27
C LYS A 649 -36.52 -14.66 -4.86
N ALA A 650 -36.15 -13.43 -4.52
CA ALA A 650 -35.58 -13.08 -3.23
C ALA A 650 -36.59 -13.25 -2.08
N HIS A 651 -36.06 -13.55 -0.90
CA HIS A 651 -36.82 -13.51 0.33
C HIS A 651 -37.23 -12.07 0.71
N GLY A 652 -38.36 -11.92 1.42
CA GLY A 652 -38.89 -10.65 1.92
C GLY A 652 -37.86 -9.73 2.61
N LYS A 653 -36.95 -10.32 3.39
CA LYS A 653 -35.89 -9.61 4.14
C LYS A 653 -34.90 -8.85 3.25
N VAL A 654 -34.68 -9.31 2.02
CA VAL A 654 -33.80 -8.64 1.06
C VAL A 654 -34.40 -7.29 0.67
N PHE A 655 -35.71 -7.19 0.49
CA PHE A 655 -36.37 -5.92 0.15
C PHE A 655 -36.24 -4.88 1.27
N ASN A 656 -36.36 -5.30 2.54
CA ASN A 656 -36.20 -4.40 3.68
C ASN A 656 -34.78 -3.81 3.75
N MET A 657 -33.78 -4.65 3.45
CA MET A 657 -32.38 -4.20 3.34
C MET A 657 -32.22 -3.19 2.19
N LEU A 658 -32.80 -3.50 1.02
CA LEU A 658 -32.71 -2.62 -0.14
C LEU A 658 -33.43 -1.29 0.07
N LEU A 659 -34.54 -1.24 0.82
CA LEU A 659 -35.20 0.02 1.16
C LEU A 659 -34.23 0.99 1.87
N GLN A 660 -33.43 0.50 2.82
CA GLN A 660 -32.41 1.33 3.49
C GLN A 660 -31.39 1.88 2.49
N VAL A 661 -30.93 1.04 1.56
CA VAL A 661 -29.98 1.44 0.52
C VAL A 661 -30.59 2.47 -0.44
N LEU A 662 -31.85 2.30 -0.83
CA LEU A 662 -32.54 3.19 -1.76
C LEU A 662 -32.86 4.55 -1.14
N ASP A 663 -33.05 4.61 0.18
CA ASP A 663 -33.45 5.80 0.93
C ASP A 663 -32.27 6.61 1.47
N GLU A 664 -31.30 5.93 2.10
CA GLU A 664 -30.19 6.58 2.80
C GLU A 664 -28.87 6.42 2.05
N GLY A 665 -28.86 5.65 0.95
CA GLY A 665 -27.64 5.31 0.21
C GLY A 665 -26.61 4.60 1.08
N ARG A 666 -27.01 4.02 2.21
CA ARG A 666 -26.10 3.40 3.17
C ARG A 666 -26.66 2.07 3.67
N LEU A 667 -25.77 1.15 3.96
CA LEU A 667 -26.11 -0.13 4.57
C LEU A 667 -25.12 -0.45 5.68
N THR A 668 -25.63 -0.93 6.81
CA THR A 668 -24.78 -1.42 7.90
C THR A 668 -24.54 -2.91 7.72
N ASP A 669 -23.27 -3.31 7.62
CA ASP A 669 -22.82 -4.71 7.58
C ASP A 669 -23.14 -5.43 8.92
N GLY A 670 -23.09 -6.76 8.95
CA GLY A 670 -23.23 -7.57 10.17
C GLY A 670 -22.22 -7.24 11.27
N ASN A 671 -21.08 -6.64 10.87
CA ASN A 671 -20.04 -6.14 11.79
C ASN A 671 -20.27 -4.70 12.29
N GLY A 672 -21.40 -4.08 11.95
CA GLY A 672 -21.70 -2.69 12.37
C GLY A 672 -21.01 -1.61 11.53
N ARG A 673 -20.29 -2.00 10.46
CA ARG A 673 -19.63 -1.06 9.54
C ARG A 673 -20.63 -0.46 8.57
N LEU A 674 -20.59 0.86 8.38
CA LEU A 674 -21.41 1.56 7.38
C LEU A 674 -20.75 1.44 5.99
N VAL A 675 -21.53 1.01 5.00
CA VAL A 675 -21.14 0.93 3.58
C VAL A 675 -21.95 1.94 2.78
N ASP A 676 -21.28 2.72 1.96
CA ASP A 676 -21.87 3.78 1.14
C ASP A 676 -22.20 3.28 -0.28
N PHE A 677 -23.44 3.53 -0.70
CA PHE A 677 -24.04 3.21 -2.00
C PHE A 677 -24.39 4.46 -2.81
N SER A 678 -24.11 5.67 -2.30
CA SER A 678 -24.38 6.95 -2.99
C SER A 678 -23.79 7.02 -4.40
N ASN A 679 -22.67 6.34 -4.63
CA ASN A 679 -21.96 6.29 -5.91
C ASN A 679 -22.27 5.04 -6.76
N THR A 680 -23.27 4.25 -6.36
CA THR A 680 -23.68 3.04 -7.08
C THR A 680 -24.91 3.26 -7.97
N ILE A 681 -25.05 2.42 -8.99
CA ILE A 681 -26.31 2.27 -9.73
C ILE A 681 -26.89 0.91 -9.40
N ILE A 682 -28.11 0.89 -8.88
CA ILE A 682 -28.80 -0.33 -8.50
C ILE A 682 -29.74 -0.72 -9.64
N ILE A 683 -29.47 -1.86 -10.26
CA ILE A 683 -30.30 -2.43 -11.33
C ILE A 683 -30.86 -3.74 -10.84
N MET A 684 -32.18 -3.82 -10.77
CA MET A 684 -32.90 -5.05 -10.50
C MET A 684 -33.49 -5.59 -11.79
N THR A 685 -33.31 -6.88 -12.09
CA THR A 685 -33.99 -7.50 -13.22
C THR A 685 -35.16 -8.34 -12.73
N SER A 686 -36.26 -8.29 -13.47
CA SER A 686 -37.39 -9.18 -13.22
C SER A 686 -38.02 -9.67 -14.52
N ASN A 687 -38.53 -10.90 -14.48
CA ASN A 687 -39.32 -11.49 -15.55
C ASN A 687 -40.84 -11.33 -15.31
N ALA A 688 -41.23 -10.58 -14.28
CA ALA A 688 -42.63 -10.29 -13.93
C ALA A 688 -43.43 -9.71 -15.11
N GLY A 689 -44.70 -10.12 -15.24
CA GLY A 689 -45.61 -9.62 -16.27
C GLY A 689 -45.39 -10.15 -17.70
N THR A 690 -44.25 -10.79 -18.00
CA THR A 690 -43.90 -11.23 -19.37
C THR A 690 -44.82 -12.33 -19.93
N ARG A 691 -45.28 -13.27 -19.09
CA ARG A 691 -46.22 -14.34 -19.50
C ARG A 691 -47.62 -13.82 -19.80
N GLN A 692 -48.12 -12.91 -18.98
CA GLN A 692 -49.46 -12.31 -19.12
C GLN A 692 -49.54 -11.43 -20.38
N LEU A 693 -48.45 -10.75 -20.73
CA LEU A 693 -48.29 -10.05 -22.00
C LEU A 693 -48.28 -10.99 -23.22
N LYS A 694 -47.74 -12.21 -23.10
CA LYS A 694 -47.74 -13.20 -24.20
C LYS A 694 -49.14 -13.73 -24.51
N ASP A 695 -49.94 -14.00 -23.49
CA ASP A 695 -51.30 -14.52 -23.67
C ASP A 695 -52.21 -13.49 -24.35
N PHE A 696 -51.97 -12.19 -24.12
CA PHE A 696 -52.62 -11.10 -24.83
C PHE A 696 -52.30 -11.10 -26.34
N GLY A 697 -51.03 -11.29 -26.71
CA GLY A 697 -50.60 -11.35 -28.12
C GLY A 697 -51.15 -12.55 -28.91
N LYS A 698 -51.77 -13.55 -28.23
CA LYS A 698 -52.41 -14.72 -28.83
C LYS A 698 -53.95 -14.71 -28.74
N GLY A 699 -54.56 -13.65 -28.19
CA GLY A 699 -56.03 -13.53 -28.06
C GLY A 699 -56.77 -13.46 -29.40
N ILE A 700 -57.85 -14.23 -29.51
CA ILE A 700 -58.67 -14.45 -30.72
C ILE A 700 -59.05 -13.13 -31.42
N GLY A 701 -58.55 -12.91 -32.64
CA GLY A 701 -59.08 -11.93 -33.59
C GLY A 701 -58.13 -10.86 -34.13
N PHE A 702 -56.90 -10.76 -33.66
CA PHE A 702 -55.92 -9.78 -34.18
C PHE A 702 -54.62 -10.48 -34.60
N ASN A 703 -54.26 -10.41 -35.88
CA ASN A 703 -52.92 -10.72 -36.36
C ASN A 703 -51.96 -9.65 -35.84
N ALA A 704 -51.56 -9.76 -34.56
CA ALA A 704 -50.54 -8.94 -33.94
C ALA A 704 -49.14 -9.47 -34.30
N GLY A 705 -48.74 -9.21 -35.54
CA GLY A 705 -47.33 -9.23 -35.90
C GLY A 705 -46.62 -8.07 -35.22
N SER A 706 -45.80 -8.38 -34.22
CA SER A 706 -44.79 -7.49 -33.63
C SER A 706 -45.31 -6.37 -32.70
N PHE A 707 -44.66 -6.24 -31.54
CA PHE A 707 -44.66 -5.04 -30.69
C PHE A 707 -43.97 -3.88 -31.41
N SER A 708 -44.55 -3.44 -32.53
CA SER A 708 -44.02 -2.36 -33.37
C SER A 708 -44.55 -1.00 -32.90
N ALA A 709 -43.89 0.08 -33.34
CA ALA A 709 -44.22 1.47 -33.02
C ALA A 709 -45.69 1.87 -33.32
N ASP A 710 -46.41 1.12 -34.15
CA ASP A 710 -47.77 1.39 -34.65
C ASP A 710 -48.93 0.90 -33.74
N MET A 711 -48.67 0.50 -32.49
CA MET A 711 -49.74 0.21 -31.52
C MET A 711 -50.52 1.47 -31.14
N LYS A 712 -51.86 1.35 -31.06
CA LYS A 712 -52.76 2.40 -30.54
C LYS A 712 -52.39 2.74 -29.09
N GLU A 713 -52.60 3.99 -28.66
CA GLU A 713 -52.32 4.42 -27.28
C GLU A 713 -53.07 3.58 -26.23
N GLU A 714 -54.31 3.19 -26.54
CA GLU A 714 -55.14 2.33 -25.69
C GLU A 714 -54.49 0.96 -25.40
N ASP A 715 -53.83 0.35 -26.41
CA ASP A 715 -53.16 -0.95 -26.26
C ASP A 715 -51.89 -0.83 -25.38
N LYS A 716 -51.16 0.28 -25.51
CA LYS A 716 -49.98 0.57 -24.66
C LYS A 716 -50.38 0.84 -23.22
N GLU A 717 -51.48 1.54 -23.00
CA GLU A 717 -52.01 1.84 -21.67
C GLU A 717 -52.52 0.57 -20.98
N TYR A 718 -53.20 -0.31 -21.74
CA TYR A 718 -53.64 -1.60 -21.24
C TYR A 718 -52.45 -2.53 -20.90
N ALA A 719 -51.43 -2.59 -21.75
CA ALA A 719 -50.20 -3.35 -21.48
C ALA A 719 -49.49 -2.85 -20.19
N ARG A 720 -49.41 -1.52 -19.99
CA ARG A 720 -48.89 -0.93 -18.75
C ARG A 720 -49.71 -1.32 -17.53
N SER A 721 -51.04 -1.34 -17.64
CA SER A 721 -51.92 -1.73 -16.53
C SER A 721 -51.72 -3.19 -16.10
N ILE A 722 -51.46 -4.08 -17.07
CA ILE A 722 -51.14 -5.49 -16.81
C ILE A 722 -49.81 -5.61 -16.07
N ILE A 723 -48.77 -4.91 -16.55
CA ILE A 723 -47.46 -4.89 -15.90
C ILE A 723 -47.58 -4.36 -14.48
N GLN A 724 -48.24 -3.22 -14.28
CA GLN A 724 -48.41 -2.60 -12.97
C GLN A 724 -49.15 -3.51 -12.00
N LYS A 725 -50.21 -4.20 -12.45
CA LYS A 725 -50.95 -5.18 -11.65
C LYS A 725 -50.14 -6.43 -11.33
N SER A 726 -49.20 -6.82 -12.22
CA SER A 726 -48.27 -7.93 -11.98
C SER A 726 -47.23 -7.55 -10.94
N LEU A 727 -46.65 -6.35 -11.05
CA LEU A 727 -45.67 -5.81 -10.12
C LEU A 727 -46.26 -5.60 -8.73
N SER A 728 -47.46 -5.02 -8.62
CA SER A 728 -48.11 -4.77 -7.33
C SER A 728 -48.50 -6.06 -6.58
N LYS A 729 -48.51 -7.20 -7.27
CA LYS A 729 -48.71 -8.52 -6.63
C LYS A 729 -47.42 -9.09 -6.05
N GLN A 730 -46.27 -8.74 -6.64
CA GLN A 730 -44.97 -9.29 -6.25
C GLN A 730 -44.20 -8.35 -5.32
N PHE A 731 -44.36 -7.04 -5.47
CA PHE A 731 -43.62 -6.02 -4.75
C PHE A 731 -44.58 -5.07 -4.02
N SER A 732 -44.17 -4.62 -2.84
CA SER A 732 -44.93 -3.64 -2.08
C SER A 732 -44.92 -2.27 -2.79
N PRO A 733 -46.00 -1.46 -2.66
CA PRO A 733 -46.00 -0.10 -3.19
C PRO A 733 -44.87 0.76 -2.65
N GLU A 734 -44.49 0.55 -1.38
CA GLU A 734 -43.36 1.22 -0.73
C GLU A 734 -42.06 1.00 -1.51
N PHE A 735 -41.75 -0.25 -1.87
CA PHE A 735 -40.55 -0.57 -2.63
C PHE A 735 -40.57 0.03 -4.04
N LEU A 736 -41.70 -0.06 -4.74
CA LEU A 736 -41.83 0.49 -6.10
C LEU A 736 -41.68 2.01 -6.14
N ASN A 737 -42.14 2.72 -5.10
CA ASN A 737 -42.05 4.17 -5.02
C ASN A 737 -40.63 4.69 -4.72
N ARG A 738 -39.70 3.83 -4.27
CA ARG A 738 -38.29 4.19 -4.07
C ARG A 738 -37.43 4.05 -5.33
N LEU A 739 -37.97 3.42 -6.37
CA LEU A 739 -37.30 3.29 -7.65
C LEU A 739 -37.38 4.61 -8.42
N ASP A 740 -36.31 4.96 -9.14
CA ASP A 740 -36.32 6.13 -10.02
C ASP A 740 -37.20 5.91 -11.24
N GLU A 741 -37.04 4.75 -11.88
CA GLU A 741 -37.78 4.38 -13.08
C GLU A 741 -37.95 2.86 -13.18
N ILE A 742 -39.11 2.46 -13.69
CA ILE A 742 -39.38 1.09 -14.12
C ILE A 742 -39.23 1.03 -15.64
N ILE A 743 -38.25 0.25 -16.09
CA ILE A 743 -37.81 0.20 -17.49
C ILE A 743 -38.25 -1.12 -18.11
N THR A 744 -39.09 -1.02 -19.14
CA THR A 744 -39.61 -2.16 -19.91
C THR A 744 -38.75 -2.39 -21.14
N PHE A 745 -38.35 -3.65 -21.36
CA PHE A 745 -37.62 -4.12 -22.52
C PHE A 745 -38.56 -4.83 -23.48
N ASP A 746 -38.44 -4.48 -24.75
CA ASP A 746 -39.27 -5.02 -25.82
C ASP A 746 -38.74 -6.39 -26.28
N GLN A 747 -39.59 -7.19 -26.93
CA GLN A 747 -39.15 -8.44 -27.54
C GLN A 747 -38.30 -8.16 -28.78
N LEU A 748 -37.28 -8.99 -29.01
CA LEU A 748 -36.41 -8.88 -30.17
C LEU A 748 -37.13 -9.38 -31.42
N ASP A 749 -37.09 -8.60 -32.51
CA ASP A 749 -37.54 -9.05 -33.82
C ASP A 749 -36.38 -9.69 -34.60
N LEU A 750 -36.70 -10.40 -35.69
CA LEU A 750 -35.68 -11.04 -36.53
C LEU A 750 -34.64 -10.04 -37.07
N LYS A 751 -35.04 -8.78 -37.34
CA LYS A 751 -34.13 -7.74 -37.80
C LYS A 751 -33.12 -7.34 -36.72
N ALA A 752 -33.56 -7.22 -35.46
CA ALA A 752 -32.68 -6.98 -34.33
C ALA A 752 -31.68 -8.13 -34.16
N ILE A 753 -32.13 -9.38 -34.31
CA ILE A 753 -31.28 -10.56 -34.15
C ILE A 753 -30.18 -10.62 -35.18
N LYS A 754 -30.47 -10.28 -36.45
CA LYS A 754 -29.43 -10.15 -37.48
C LYS A 754 -28.34 -9.15 -37.09
N LYS A 755 -28.73 -7.97 -36.58
CA LYS A 755 -27.77 -6.97 -36.09
C LYS A 755 -26.95 -7.49 -34.89
N ILE A 756 -27.58 -8.28 -33.99
CA ILE A 756 -26.88 -8.89 -32.86
C ILE A 756 -25.85 -9.92 -33.35
N ILE A 757 -26.17 -10.71 -34.39
CA ILE A 757 -25.20 -11.63 -35.03
C ILE A 757 -23.98 -10.85 -35.52
N ASP A 758 -24.18 -9.72 -36.20
CA ASP A 758 -23.07 -8.89 -36.68
C ASP A 758 -22.18 -8.38 -35.53
N ILE A 759 -22.77 -8.06 -34.37
CA ILE A 759 -22.03 -7.61 -33.18
C ILE A 759 -21.22 -8.76 -32.58
N GLU A 760 -21.84 -9.93 -32.38
CA GLU A 760 -21.19 -11.12 -31.80
C GLU A 760 -20.04 -11.64 -32.69
N LEU A 761 -20.19 -11.54 -34.01
CA LEU A 761 -19.16 -11.98 -34.96
C LEU A 761 -17.92 -11.10 -35.00
N ARG A 762 -17.96 -9.83 -34.55
CA ARG A 762 -16.78 -8.93 -34.58
C ARG A 762 -15.56 -9.54 -33.90
N GLY A 763 -15.77 -10.26 -32.80
CA GLY A 763 -14.69 -10.93 -32.07
C GLY A 763 -14.08 -12.10 -32.85
N LEU A 764 -14.93 -12.88 -33.54
CA LEU A 764 -14.48 -13.97 -34.41
C LEU A 764 -13.72 -13.43 -35.62
N VAL A 765 -14.29 -12.43 -36.30
CA VAL A 765 -13.68 -11.78 -37.47
C VAL A 765 -12.29 -11.25 -37.15
N LYS A 766 -12.12 -10.52 -36.04
CA LYS A 766 -10.79 -10.03 -35.60
C LYS A 766 -9.76 -11.14 -35.37
N ARG A 767 -10.20 -12.29 -34.84
CA ARG A 767 -9.30 -13.44 -34.62
C ARG A 767 -8.92 -14.10 -35.94
N LEU A 768 -9.83 -14.20 -36.89
CA LEU A 768 -9.56 -14.72 -38.23
C LEU A 768 -8.64 -13.78 -39.02
N GLU A 769 -8.86 -12.46 -38.94
CA GLU A 769 -8.00 -11.45 -39.58
C GLU A 769 -6.57 -11.52 -39.05
N ALA A 770 -6.37 -11.73 -37.74
CA ALA A 770 -5.05 -11.93 -37.15
C ALA A 770 -4.35 -13.22 -37.63
N LEU A 771 -5.12 -14.20 -38.08
CA LEU A 771 -4.64 -15.43 -38.71
C LEU A 771 -4.48 -15.29 -40.23
N GLY A 772 -4.81 -14.12 -40.80
CA GLY A 772 -4.71 -13.83 -42.23
C GLY A 772 -5.93 -14.22 -43.06
N TYR A 773 -7.09 -14.47 -42.46
CA TYR A 773 -8.33 -14.86 -43.17
C TYR A 773 -9.46 -13.85 -42.99
N GLY A 774 -10.26 -13.64 -44.04
CA GLY A 774 -11.51 -12.87 -43.96
C GLY A 774 -12.73 -13.76 -43.70
N LEU A 775 -13.82 -13.19 -43.17
CA LEU A 775 -15.11 -13.87 -43.03
C LEU A 775 -16.26 -12.95 -43.45
N GLU A 776 -17.02 -13.36 -44.46
CA GLU A 776 -18.23 -12.70 -44.96
C GLU A 776 -19.44 -13.64 -44.84
N LEU A 777 -20.55 -13.16 -44.30
CA LEU A 777 -21.82 -13.89 -44.24
C LEU A 777 -22.84 -13.29 -45.21
N THR A 778 -23.49 -14.14 -45.99
CA THR A 778 -24.64 -13.72 -46.81
C THR A 778 -25.87 -13.42 -45.94
N GLU A 779 -26.81 -12.63 -46.47
CA GLU A 779 -28.07 -12.36 -45.77
C GLU A 779 -28.89 -13.64 -45.49
N GLU A 780 -28.80 -14.62 -46.39
CA GLU A 780 -29.48 -15.91 -46.25
C GLU A 780 -28.86 -16.75 -45.13
N ALA A 781 -27.53 -16.74 -44.99
CA ALA A 781 -26.83 -17.36 -43.87
C ALA A 781 -27.18 -16.68 -42.54
N LYS A 782 -27.25 -15.34 -42.50
CA LYS A 782 -27.69 -14.60 -41.30
C LYS A 782 -29.13 -14.94 -40.92
N ASP A 783 -30.03 -15.03 -41.90
CA ASP A 783 -31.42 -15.45 -41.67
C ASP A 783 -31.51 -16.88 -41.10
N PHE A 784 -30.69 -17.79 -41.61
CA PHE A 784 -30.61 -19.15 -41.12
C PHE A 784 -30.16 -19.20 -39.65
N VAL A 785 -29.04 -18.55 -39.33
CA VAL A 785 -28.49 -18.51 -37.96
C VAL A 785 -29.44 -17.78 -37.01
N ALA A 786 -30.11 -16.71 -37.46
CA ALA A 786 -31.11 -16.00 -36.67
C ALA A 786 -32.30 -16.89 -36.33
N ARG A 787 -32.81 -17.70 -37.28
CA ARG A 787 -33.92 -18.65 -37.02
C ARG A 787 -33.54 -19.77 -36.07
N LYS A 788 -32.30 -20.28 -36.15
CA LYS A 788 -31.80 -21.33 -35.24
C LYS A 788 -31.43 -20.79 -33.86
N GLY A 789 -30.99 -19.54 -33.79
CA GLY A 789 -30.52 -18.87 -32.57
C GLY A 789 -31.57 -18.05 -31.83
N TYR A 790 -32.77 -17.89 -32.39
CA TYR A 790 -33.87 -17.15 -31.77
C TYR A 790 -34.94 -18.06 -31.16
N ASP A 791 -35.27 -17.78 -29.90
CA ASP A 791 -36.44 -18.38 -29.25
C ASP A 791 -37.26 -17.30 -28.53
N VAL A 792 -38.58 -17.32 -28.69
CA VAL A 792 -39.47 -16.30 -28.10
C VAL A 792 -39.51 -16.37 -26.56
N GLN A 793 -39.16 -17.50 -25.95
CA GLN A 793 -39.01 -17.69 -24.51
C GLN A 793 -37.63 -17.30 -24.00
N PHE A 794 -36.56 -17.60 -24.74
CA PHE A 794 -35.17 -17.41 -24.30
C PHE A 794 -34.45 -16.21 -24.95
N GLY A 795 -35.12 -15.47 -25.83
CA GLY A 795 -34.56 -14.33 -26.55
C GLY A 795 -33.37 -14.73 -27.44
N ALA A 796 -32.34 -13.89 -27.47
CA ALA A 796 -31.10 -14.14 -28.20
C ALA A 796 -30.09 -15.04 -27.44
N ARG A 797 -30.47 -15.62 -26.29
CA ARG A 797 -29.55 -16.45 -25.47
C ARG A 797 -28.98 -17.67 -26.23
N PRO A 798 -29.75 -18.39 -27.08
CA PRO A 798 -29.22 -19.49 -27.88
C PRO A 798 -28.29 -19.04 -29.02
N LEU A 799 -28.28 -17.75 -29.37
CA LEU A 799 -27.60 -17.23 -30.55
C LEU A 799 -26.10 -17.51 -30.54
N LYS A 800 -25.43 -17.35 -29.39
CA LYS A 800 -24.00 -17.64 -29.27
C LYS A 800 -23.67 -19.10 -29.59
N ARG A 801 -24.54 -20.01 -29.15
CA ARG A 801 -24.41 -21.44 -29.46
C ARG A 801 -24.68 -21.71 -30.94
N ALA A 802 -25.66 -21.04 -31.53
CA ALA A 802 -25.93 -21.15 -32.97
C ALA A 802 -24.74 -20.64 -33.82
N ILE A 803 -24.13 -19.52 -33.44
CA ILE A 803 -22.92 -19.01 -34.10
C ILE A 803 -21.78 -20.02 -33.96
N GLN A 804 -21.56 -20.57 -32.76
CA GLN A 804 -20.52 -21.58 -32.55
C GLN A 804 -20.76 -22.82 -33.43
N THR A 805 -21.95 -23.41 -33.36
CA THR A 805 -22.28 -24.66 -34.07
C THR A 805 -22.34 -24.52 -35.58
N TYR A 806 -22.90 -23.41 -36.09
CA TYR A 806 -23.12 -23.28 -37.53
C TYR A 806 -22.03 -22.50 -38.24
N ILE A 807 -21.32 -21.59 -37.56
CA ILE A 807 -20.29 -20.74 -38.16
C ILE A 807 -18.89 -21.16 -37.70
N GLU A 808 -18.61 -21.16 -36.39
CA GLU A 808 -17.25 -21.44 -35.89
C GLU A 808 -16.81 -22.88 -36.22
N ASP A 809 -17.68 -23.87 -36.00
CA ASP A 809 -17.38 -25.27 -36.30
C ASP A 809 -17.15 -25.47 -37.82
N GLY A 810 -17.95 -24.83 -38.67
CA GLY A 810 -17.79 -24.91 -40.13
C GLY A 810 -16.52 -24.22 -40.65
N VAL A 811 -16.13 -23.08 -40.07
CA VAL A 811 -14.84 -22.44 -40.35
C VAL A 811 -13.68 -23.33 -39.89
N CYS A 812 -13.80 -23.96 -38.72
CA CYS A 812 -12.79 -24.86 -38.17
C CYS A 812 -12.57 -26.08 -39.07
N GLU A 813 -13.64 -26.73 -39.54
CA GLU A 813 -13.57 -27.83 -40.49
C GLU A 813 -12.86 -27.42 -41.78
N MET A 814 -13.20 -26.25 -42.32
CA MET A 814 -12.57 -25.72 -43.54
C MET A 814 -11.06 -25.45 -43.38
N MET A 815 -10.63 -25.01 -42.19
CA MET A 815 -9.21 -24.83 -41.86
C MET A 815 -8.50 -26.18 -41.72
N LEU A 816 -9.12 -27.17 -41.08
CA LEU A 816 -8.55 -28.52 -40.89
C LEU A 816 -8.39 -29.30 -42.20
N GLU A 817 -9.29 -29.09 -43.17
CA GLU A 817 -9.20 -29.70 -44.50
C GLU A 817 -8.04 -29.13 -45.35
N GLY A 818 -7.35 -28.09 -44.89
CA GLY A 818 -6.19 -27.50 -45.59
C GLY A 818 -6.53 -26.76 -46.88
N LYS A 819 -7.81 -26.38 -47.06
CA LYS A 819 -8.32 -25.72 -48.28
C LYS A 819 -8.09 -24.19 -48.30
N LEU A 820 -7.60 -23.61 -47.20
CA LEU A 820 -7.43 -22.17 -47.01
C LEU A 820 -5.97 -21.72 -47.11
N LYS A 821 -5.74 -20.62 -47.82
CA LYS A 821 -4.46 -19.92 -47.92
C LYS A 821 -4.55 -18.55 -47.23
N GLU A 822 -3.41 -18.06 -46.77
CA GLU A 822 -3.31 -16.73 -46.17
C GLU A 822 -3.74 -15.65 -47.17
N GLY A 823 -4.69 -14.80 -46.77
CA GLY A 823 -5.33 -13.78 -47.62
C GLY A 823 -6.73 -14.16 -48.14
N ASP A 824 -7.14 -15.42 -47.99
CA ASP A 824 -8.44 -15.91 -48.46
C ASP A 824 -9.61 -15.35 -47.63
N VAL A 825 -10.76 -15.10 -48.29
CA VAL A 825 -12.00 -14.69 -47.61
C VAL A 825 -12.99 -15.84 -47.60
N ILE A 826 -13.37 -16.28 -46.40
CA ILE A 826 -14.38 -17.31 -46.19
C ILE A 826 -15.77 -16.69 -46.35
N VAL A 827 -16.53 -17.17 -47.33
CA VAL A 827 -17.92 -16.76 -47.56
C VAL A 827 -18.84 -17.88 -47.06
N ALA A 828 -19.62 -17.58 -46.01
CA ALA A 828 -20.63 -18.49 -45.48
C ALA A 828 -21.99 -18.17 -46.11
N ASP A 829 -22.59 -19.17 -46.76
CA ASP A 829 -23.90 -19.09 -47.40
C ASP A 829 -24.83 -20.22 -46.93
N LYS A 830 -26.13 -20.09 -47.14
CA LYS A 830 -27.11 -21.12 -46.78
C LYS A 830 -27.26 -22.13 -47.93
N ASP A 831 -27.19 -23.43 -47.63
CA ASP A 831 -27.58 -24.46 -48.60
C ASP A 831 -29.08 -24.32 -48.93
N LYS A 832 -29.42 -24.40 -50.22
CA LYS A 832 -30.81 -24.27 -50.68
C LYS A 832 -31.64 -25.52 -50.38
N ASP A 833 -31.00 -26.68 -50.33
CA ASP A 833 -31.65 -27.98 -50.23
C ASP A 833 -31.41 -28.65 -48.86
N LYS A 834 -30.39 -28.21 -48.11
CA LYS A 834 -30.05 -28.74 -46.77
C LYS A 834 -30.21 -27.70 -45.67
N ASP A 835 -30.38 -28.19 -44.45
CA ASP A 835 -30.50 -27.37 -43.23
C ASP A 835 -29.11 -27.06 -42.64
N GLU A 836 -28.17 -26.64 -43.49
CA GLU A 836 -26.74 -26.48 -43.19
C GLU A 836 -26.17 -25.21 -43.87
N LEU A 837 -25.05 -24.70 -43.36
CA LEU A 837 -24.29 -23.63 -44.01
C LEU A 837 -23.17 -24.22 -44.88
N VAL A 838 -22.93 -23.60 -46.03
CA VAL A 838 -21.84 -23.95 -46.95
C VAL A 838 -20.79 -22.84 -46.93
N PHE A 839 -19.52 -23.23 -46.84
CA PHE A 839 -18.39 -22.32 -46.77
C PHE A 839 -17.58 -22.39 -48.06
N ASN A 840 -17.39 -21.25 -48.71
CA ASN A 840 -16.62 -21.12 -49.95
C ASN A 840 -15.46 -20.14 -49.75
N VAL A 841 -14.37 -20.32 -50.51
CA VAL A 841 -13.25 -19.37 -50.56
C VAL A 841 -13.49 -18.36 -51.68
N LYS A 842 -13.21 -17.09 -51.40
CA LYS A 842 -13.19 -16.00 -52.36
C LYS A 842 -11.79 -15.42 -52.52
#